data_AF-A0A5N6N352-F1
#
_entry.id   AF-A0A5N6N352-F1
#
_cell.length_a   1.000
_cell.length_b   1.000
_cell.length_c   1.000
_cell.angle_alpha   90.00
_cell.angle_beta   90.00
_cell.angle_gamma   90.00
#
_symmetry.space_group_name_H-M   'P 1'
#
loop_
_entity.id
_entity.type
_entity.pdbx_description
1 polymer ?
#
loop_
_entity_poly.entity_id
_entity_poly.type
_entity_poly.pdbx_seq_one_letter_code
_entity_poly.pdbx_strand_id
1 'polypeptide(L)'
;MMDVNEHSIDNKLIATVKKPSWAFPLLLFTLLLILSIQITNNESGFPERPVSYKGTRINSEFSGSDTCDGSVPARALKMSIIEFGGVGDGVTSNTAAFAAAMRKMKEFEGRGGAQLNVPRGKWVTGSFNLTSNLTLFLEDGAVIMGSEDPKEWPIIEPLPSYGRGRERLGGRHISLIHGDGLTNVVITGQNGTIDGRGKMWWDLWWNRTLEHTRGHLLEIMNSRNILISNLTFCNSPFWTIHPVYCSNVVIKDMTILAPLNAPNTDGIDPDSCTNVCIEDCYIESGDDLVAVKSGWDQYGTSMARPSSNIIIRRVSGTTPTCSGVGIGSEMSGGVSNMRVENLHIRNSAAGVRIKTDKGRGGYIENITITNITMENVKVPLRFSRGADDHPDNGWDPKAFPKIKGIYISNVVSFNSRKAPMLLGMEGSPFEDICMSNVSLFGLPPTARWNCEHISGFANGVSPPPCPLLQINTSVTYKGGCGEQLSLNGDLVDQVPSGLASRRRTSYFRFTALCLYSDDPQVSRSKNPGPLTQYKNLVKEGKLQFDPYQEKVALELDNLLERLEQYEKQMKEYHVKLAKWEESRENERRKLLLKEAESKQQRNEALDKTHNRILGKWLDRNKPVNVESGVGKWVSYLNREKKLDLVVGKRPSVPAAPKGLYIYGNVGSGKTMLMDMFYSATKGIVTHRRRFHFHEAMLEINERMHKIWKSEVQEKSMQSSIANWIINLPFDTKVKEWMAAEESYKENMQMKNILPAVADKFLVDQNSDGRGASILCFDEIQTVDVFAIVALSGIISRLLSTGTVLVATSNRAPSDLNQDGMQWEIFLKLLDKLDDHCGTVLIGSETDYRRLISQRSINLVTYFYPLNSIATKKFENVWDETVRNLGRPVRSETISVMFGRTLEVPESCNGVAKFTFEYLCGRPVGAADYIAVATNYHTVFISDIPMMSMRIRDKARRFIILIDELYNHHCCLYCSAASSIDELFQGTEEGTLFDLESFQFETEAEGSKLRRDVLAEGNIGSGGAPAGIISMLSGKEEMFAFRRAVSRLIEMQTPFYQEGARLYHPLFRTDDMKQATGLATTV
;
A
#
# COMPACT_ATOMS: atom_id res chain seq x y z
N MET A 1 24.53 -35.47 62.66
CA MET A 1 24.26 -34.04 62.95
C MET A 1 22.77 -33.82 62.76
N MET A 2 21.88 -33.95 63.76
CA MET A 2 22.06 -34.00 65.23
C MET A 2 23.24 -34.85 65.74
N ASP A 3 23.97 -34.51 66.80
CA ASP A 3 23.68 -33.56 67.90
C ASP A 3 23.28 -32.14 67.44
N VAL A 4 22.28 -31.50 68.04
CA VAL A 4 21.71 -31.69 69.40
C VAL A 4 20.22 -32.08 69.38
N ASN A 5 19.84 -33.06 70.24
CA ASN A 5 18.52 -33.43 70.82
C ASN A 5 17.23 -33.48 69.93
N GLU A 6 16.28 -34.42 70.09
CA GLU A 6 16.11 -35.57 71.02
C GLU A 6 14.96 -36.49 70.52
N HIS A 7 15.02 -37.80 70.81
CA HIS A 7 13.91 -38.80 70.78
C HIS A 7 13.08 -39.01 69.46
N SER A 8 12.40 -40.14 69.19
CA SER A 8 12.59 -41.56 69.60
C SER A 8 11.66 -42.51 68.82
N ILE A 9 12.13 -43.76 68.56
CA ILE A 9 11.36 -45.04 68.64
C ILE A 9 10.28 -45.40 67.57
N ASP A 10 10.48 -46.60 66.99
CA ASP A 10 9.56 -47.64 66.44
C ASP A 10 8.40 -47.42 65.43
N ASN A 11 8.57 -48.07 64.27
CA ASN A 11 7.80 -49.22 63.73
C ASN A 11 6.26 -49.23 63.47
N LYS A 12 5.92 -49.97 62.39
CA LYS A 12 4.66 -50.69 62.03
C LYS A 12 3.42 -49.94 61.45
N LEU A 13 3.25 -50.16 60.12
CA LEU A 13 2.19 -50.98 59.48
C LEU A 13 0.68 -50.57 59.55
N ILE A 14 -0.04 -50.88 58.45
CA ILE A 14 -1.52 -51.01 58.25
C ILE A 14 -2.25 -49.92 57.40
N ALA A 15 -2.53 -50.30 56.15
CA ALA A 15 -3.77 -50.17 55.35
C ALA A 15 -4.52 -48.83 55.11
N THR A 16 -4.41 -48.36 53.85
CA THR A 16 -5.50 -47.96 52.92
C THR A 16 -6.77 -47.21 53.36
N VAL A 17 -7.04 -46.09 52.66
CA VAL A 17 -8.37 -45.80 52.06
C VAL A 17 -8.16 -45.32 50.61
N LYS A 18 -9.00 -45.75 49.66
CA LYS A 18 -8.97 -45.34 48.24
C LYS A 18 -10.01 -44.25 47.92
N LYS A 19 -9.71 -43.41 46.93
CA LYS A 19 -10.71 -42.78 46.03
C LYS A 19 -10.27 -42.94 44.55
N PRO A 20 -11.19 -42.89 43.57
CA PRO A 20 -11.04 -43.64 42.31
C PRO A 20 -10.33 -42.88 41.17
N SER A 21 -9.79 -43.65 40.22
CA SER A 21 -9.20 -43.16 38.97
C SER A 21 -10.26 -42.88 37.90
N TRP A 22 -10.13 -41.75 37.21
CA TRP A 22 -10.98 -41.33 36.09
C TRP A 22 -10.49 -41.85 34.71
N ALA A 23 -9.40 -42.62 34.66
CA ALA A 23 -8.79 -43.06 33.40
C ALA A 23 -9.67 -44.03 32.58
N PHE A 24 -10.46 -44.89 33.25
CA PHE A 24 -11.20 -45.96 32.59
C PHE A 24 -12.45 -45.48 31.81
N PRO A 25 -13.31 -44.59 32.35
CA PRO A 25 -14.41 -44.01 31.59
C PRO A 25 -13.96 -43.23 30.35
N LEU A 26 -12.84 -42.50 30.47
CA LEU A 26 -12.33 -41.65 29.38
C LEU A 26 -11.88 -42.48 28.16
N LEU A 27 -11.18 -43.60 28.42
CA LEU A 27 -10.72 -44.54 27.38
C LEU A 27 -11.88 -45.29 26.71
N LEU A 28 -12.97 -45.56 27.43
CA LEU A 28 -14.15 -46.19 26.85
C LEU A 28 -14.91 -45.21 25.92
N PHE A 29 -14.96 -43.93 26.29
CA PHE A 29 -15.64 -42.90 25.51
C PHE A 29 -14.92 -42.57 24.19
N THR A 30 -13.58 -42.52 24.19
CA THR A 30 -12.80 -42.29 22.96
C THR A 30 -12.87 -43.47 22.00
N LEU A 31 -12.88 -44.71 22.49
CA LEU A 31 -13.00 -45.90 21.65
C LEU A 31 -14.36 -45.97 20.92
N LEU A 32 -15.45 -45.60 21.62
CA LEU A 32 -16.79 -45.52 21.03
C LEU A 32 -16.89 -44.41 19.96
N LEU A 33 -16.23 -43.26 20.17
CA LEU A 33 -16.21 -42.18 19.20
C LEU A 33 -15.51 -42.60 17.89
N ILE A 34 -14.38 -43.30 17.99
CA ILE A 34 -13.62 -43.80 16.82
C ILE A 34 -14.44 -44.81 16.01
N LEU A 35 -15.19 -45.70 16.68
CA LEU A 35 -16.09 -46.66 16.02
C LEU A 35 -17.29 -46.00 15.33
N SER A 36 -17.74 -44.81 15.75
CA SER A 36 -18.87 -44.12 15.11
C SER A 36 -18.56 -43.44 13.77
N ILE A 37 -17.27 -43.32 13.38
CA ILE A 37 -16.85 -42.53 12.22
C ILE A 37 -16.61 -43.40 10.96
N GLN A 38 -16.64 -44.73 11.06
CA GLN A 38 -16.40 -45.65 9.92
C GLN A 38 -17.68 -46.07 9.15
N ILE A 39 -18.79 -45.32 9.22
CA ILE A 39 -20.02 -45.64 8.46
C ILE A 39 -20.55 -44.42 7.69
N THR A 40 -19.90 -44.08 6.57
CA THR A 40 -20.52 -43.68 5.29
C THR A 40 -19.43 -43.58 4.21
N ASN A 41 -19.23 -44.62 3.40
CA ASN A 41 -18.45 -44.56 2.14
C ASN A 41 -18.81 -45.74 1.22
N ASN A 42 -19.74 -45.49 0.28
CA ASN A 42 -20.25 -46.34 -0.80
C ASN A 42 -20.99 -45.36 -1.75
N GLU A 43 -20.90 -45.28 -3.08
CA GLU A 43 -20.05 -45.84 -4.18
C GLU A 43 -20.01 -44.74 -5.30
N SER A 44 -19.49 -44.83 -6.54
CA SER A 44 -18.85 -45.81 -7.43
C SER A 44 -18.04 -45.02 -8.51
N GLY A 45 -17.25 -45.53 -9.46
CA GLY A 45 -16.83 -46.92 -9.73
C GLY A 45 -16.24 -47.22 -11.12
N PHE A 46 -16.33 -46.35 -12.15
CA PHE A 46 -15.95 -46.68 -13.55
C PHE A 46 -14.95 -45.71 -14.24
N PRO A 47 -14.29 -46.11 -15.36
CA PRO A 47 -12.98 -45.56 -15.76
C PRO A 47 -12.87 -45.06 -17.21
N GLU A 48 -11.88 -44.22 -17.49
CA GLU A 48 -11.42 -43.94 -18.85
C GLU A 48 -9.99 -44.47 -19.12
N ARG A 49 -9.73 -44.84 -20.38
CA ARG A 49 -8.48 -45.44 -20.84
C ARG A 49 -7.51 -44.37 -21.36
N PRO A 50 -6.18 -44.58 -21.29
CA PRO A 50 -5.21 -43.60 -21.76
C PRO A 50 -5.22 -43.47 -23.28
N VAL A 51 -5.43 -42.25 -23.78
CA VAL A 51 -5.16 -41.90 -25.18
C VAL A 51 -3.66 -41.61 -25.34
N SER A 52 -2.97 -42.44 -26.12
CA SER A 52 -1.56 -42.24 -26.42
C SER A 52 -1.38 -41.12 -27.45
N TYR A 53 -0.69 -40.05 -27.05
CA TYR A 53 -0.09 -39.12 -28.01
C TYR A 53 1.40 -39.43 -28.23
N LYS A 54 1.76 -39.66 -29.49
CA LYS A 54 3.14 -39.88 -29.91
C LYS A 54 3.91 -38.56 -29.80
N GLY A 55 5.12 -38.61 -29.25
CA GLY A 55 6.00 -37.45 -29.20
C GLY A 55 6.51 -37.07 -30.60
N THR A 56 6.30 -35.83 -31.00
CA THR A 56 6.96 -35.22 -32.16
C THR A 56 8.11 -34.36 -31.65
N ARG A 57 9.36 -34.70 -32.04
CA ARG A 57 10.50 -33.80 -31.79
C ARG A 57 10.37 -32.58 -32.69
N ILE A 58 10.42 -31.39 -32.10
CA ILE A 58 10.73 -30.16 -32.82
C ILE A 58 11.94 -29.54 -32.12
N ASN A 59 13.03 -29.40 -32.87
CA ASN A 59 14.10 -28.49 -32.48
C ASN A 59 13.65 -27.08 -32.93
N SER A 60 13.63 -26.12 -32.01
CA SER A 60 13.48 -24.70 -32.33
C SER A 60 14.52 -23.93 -31.52
N GLU A 61 15.24 -23.03 -32.18
CA GLU A 61 16.35 -22.29 -31.57
C GLU A 61 15.85 -21.28 -30.54
N PHE A 62 16.57 -21.14 -29.42
CA PHE A 62 16.31 -20.11 -28.42
C PHE A 62 16.78 -18.74 -28.92
N SER A 63 15.96 -18.08 -29.74
CA SER A 63 16.03 -16.63 -29.89
C SER A 63 15.52 -15.97 -28.59
N GLY A 64 16.19 -14.92 -28.15
CA GLY A 64 15.96 -14.33 -26.82
C GLY A 64 14.53 -13.81 -26.63
N SER A 65 13.94 -14.13 -25.48
CA SER A 65 12.64 -13.64 -25.03
C SER A 65 12.76 -13.01 -23.64
N ASP A 66 12.06 -11.89 -23.39
CA ASP A 66 12.08 -11.13 -22.12
C ASP A 66 11.29 -11.81 -20.97
N THR A 67 11.29 -13.15 -20.96
CA THR A 67 10.47 -14.00 -20.10
C THR A 67 11.26 -14.48 -18.88
N CYS A 68 10.98 -13.90 -17.71
CA CYS A 68 11.38 -14.42 -16.42
C CYS A 68 10.51 -15.63 -15.99
N ASP A 69 10.24 -16.53 -16.96
CA ASP A 69 9.35 -17.69 -16.80
C ASP A 69 10.04 -18.83 -16.05
N GLY A 70 10.21 -18.61 -14.75
CA GLY A 70 10.57 -19.65 -13.79
C GLY A 70 9.40 -20.58 -13.52
N SER A 71 9.09 -21.49 -14.46
CA SER A 71 8.14 -22.58 -14.22
C SER A 71 8.75 -23.63 -13.26
N VAL A 72 7.98 -24.06 -12.26
CA VAL A 72 8.42 -25.07 -11.29
C VAL A 72 8.25 -26.47 -11.90
N PRO A 73 9.34 -27.22 -12.19
CA PRO A 73 9.24 -28.53 -12.81
C PRO A 73 8.68 -29.56 -11.83
N ALA A 74 7.77 -30.41 -12.30
CA ALA A 74 7.31 -31.56 -11.54
C ALA A 74 8.49 -32.51 -11.23
N ARG A 75 8.60 -32.94 -9.97
CA ARG A 75 9.64 -33.86 -9.50
C ARG A 75 9.09 -35.28 -9.37
N ALA A 76 9.87 -36.28 -9.76
CA ALA A 76 9.46 -37.68 -9.76
C ALA A 76 9.34 -38.28 -8.35
N LEU A 77 10.15 -37.79 -7.40
CA LEU A 77 10.01 -38.09 -5.97
C LEU A 77 9.53 -36.85 -5.21
N LYS A 78 8.70 -37.06 -4.17
CA LYS A 78 8.44 -36.07 -3.12
C LYS A 78 8.57 -36.76 -1.75
N MET A 79 9.24 -36.12 -0.79
CA MET A 79 9.41 -36.58 0.60
C MET A 79 9.46 -35.39 1.56
N SER A 80 9.10 -35.59 2.82
CA SER A 80 9.21 -34.62 3.91
C SER A 80 10.51 -34.77 4.70
N ILE A 81 11.06 -33.67 5.23
CA ILE A 81 12.21 -33.68 6.15
C ILE A 81 11.96 -34.54 7.41
N ILE A 82 10.70 -34.74 7.79
CA ILE A 82 10.29 -35.62 8.91
C ILE A 82 10.68 -37.09 8.64
N GLU A 83 10.62 -37.55 7.38
CA GLU A 83 11.00 -38.92 7.00
C GLU A 83 12.50 -39.20 7.22
N PHE A 84 13.31 -38.14 7.33
CA PHE A 84 14.75 -38.20 7.62
C PHE A 84 15.06 -37.96 9.11
N GLY A 85 14.05 -37.99 9.97
CA GLY A 85 14.19 -37.76 11.42
C GLY A 85 14.20 -36.28 11.83
N GLY A 86 13.76 -35.38 10.95
CA GLY A 86 13.66 -33.96 11.27
C GLY A 86 12.60 -33.65 12.34
N VAL A 87 12.88 -32.67 13.19
CA VAL A 87 12.00 -32.20 14.28
C VAL A 87 11.87 -30.69 14.21
N GLY A 88 10.63 -30.21 14.02
CA GLY A 88 10.29 -28.80 13.83
C GLY A 88 9.96 -28.02 15.12
N ASP A 89 10.64 -28.33 16.22
CA ASP A 89 10.38 -27.78 17.57
C ASP A 89 11.02 -26.41 17.85
N GLY A 90 11.97 -25.98 17.01
CA GLY A 90 12.77 -24.77 17.17
C GLY A 90 13.97 -24.90 18.11
N VAL A 91 14.35 -26.12 18.50
CA VAL A 91 15.44 -26.42 19.44
C VAL A 91 16.35 -27.55 18.94
N THR A 92 15.78 -28.61 18.37
CA THR A 92 16.50 -29.77 17.86
C THR A 92 17.28 -29.41 16.58
N SER A 93 18.57 -29.75 16.52
CA SER A 93 19.37 -29.57 15.29
C SER A 93 19.00 -30.62 14.24
N ASN A 94 18.59 -30.14 13.08
CA ASN A 94 18.14 -30.90 11.92
C ASN A 94 19.28 -31.14 10.89
N THR A 95 20.51 -30.71 11.16
CA THR A 95 21.65 -30.78 10.23
C THR A 95 21.87 -32.19 9.68
N ALA A 96 21.73 -33.21 10.55
CA ALA A 96 21.81 -34.62 10.16
C ALA A 96 20.63 -35.07 9.27
N ALA A 97 19.41 -34.55 9.52
CA ALA A 97 18.22 -34.86 8.74
C ALA A 97 18.30 -34.21 7.34
N PHE A 98 18.72 -32.95 7.24
CA PHE A 98 18.96 -32.30 5.94
C PHE A 98 20.09 -33.00 5.17
N ALA A 99 21.19 -33.39 5.82
CA ALA A 99 22.27 -34.16 5.19
C ALA A 99 21.85 -35.59 4.79
N ALA A 100 20.87 -36.20 5.46
CA ALA A 100 20.27 -37.47 5.02
C ALA A 100 19.32 -37.26 3.82
N ALA A 101 18.47 -36.24 3.88
CA ALA A 101 17.54 -35.87 2.81
C ALA A 101 18.29 -35.55 1.51
N MET A 102 19.32 -34.70 1.54
CA MET A 102 20.09 -34.32 0.35
C MET A 102 20.82 -35.50 -0.29
N ARG A 103 21.35 -36.44 0.51
CA ARG A 103 21.90 -37.71 0.00
C ARG A 103 20.83 -38.54 -0.72
N LYS A 104 19.60 -38.58 -0.20
CA LYS A 104 18.49 -39.32 -0.81
C LYS A 104 17.99 -38.67 -2.10
N MET A 105 17.83 -37.34 -2.12
CA MET A 105 17.38 -36.61 -3.31
C MET A 105 18.36 -36.77 -4.48
N LYS A 106 19.66 -36.87 -4.19
CA LYS A 106 20.70 -37.09 -5.22
C LYS A 106 20.55 -38.42 -5.98
N GLU A 107 19.90 -39.45 -5.41
CA GLU A 107 19.61 -40.71 -6.12
C GLU A 107 18.64 -40.52 -7.31
N PHE A 108 17.96 -39.37 -7.39
CA PHE A 108 16.99 -39.01 -8.42
C PHE A 108 17.52 -37.98 -9.43
N GLU A 109 18.80 -37.60 -9.32
CA GLU A 109 19.51 -36.81 -10.33
C GLU A 109 19.44 -37.54 -11.69
N GLY A 110 18.96 -36.87 -12.74
CA GLY A 110 18.72 -37.48 -14.06
C GLY A 110 17.49 -38.41 -14.15
N ARG A 111 16.76 -38.66 -13.05
CA ARG A 111 15.57 -39.54 -12.99
C ARG A 111 14.26 -38.78 -12.73
N GLY A 112 14.15 -37.57 -13.30
CA GLY A 112 13.02 -36.66 -13.05
C GLY A 112 13.14 -35.84 -11.76
N GLY A 113 14.21 -36.02 -10.98
CA GLY A 113 14.49 -35.21 -9.79
C GLY A 113 13.58 -35.50 -8.60
N ALA A 114 13.82 -34.76 -7.51
CA ALA A 114 13.13 -34.94 -6.24
C ALA A 114 12.73 -33.60 -5.59
N GLN A 115 11.66 -33.63 -4.81
CA GLN A 115 11.18 -32.53 -3.99
C GLN A 115 11.34 -32.88 -2.49
N LEU A 116 12.01 -32.02 -1.73
CA LEU A 116 12.03 -32.07 -0.27
C LEU A 116 11.05 -31.03 0.28
N ASN A 117 10.01 -31.49 0.97
CA ASN A 117 9.12 -30.64 1.74
C ASN A 117 9.70 -30.38 3.14
N VAL A 118 9.67 -29.12 3.56
CA VAL A 118 9.87 -28.67 4.94
C VAL A 118 8.51 -28.17 5.42
N PRO A 119 7.79 -28.95 6.26
CA PRO A 119 6.44 -28.61 6.66
C PRO A 119 6.40 -27.53 7.76
N ARG A 120 5.20 -27.08 8.11
CA ARG A 120 4.98 -26.11 9.19
C ARG A 120 5.73 -26.52 10.48
N GLY A 121 6.54 -25.61 11.03
CA GLY A 121 7.43 -25.89 12.15
C GLY A 121 8.68 -25.02 12.14
N LYS A 122 9.51 -25.14 13.17
CA LYS A 122 10.79 -24.40 13.30
C LYS A 122 11.96 -25.38 13.26
N TRP A 123 12.77 -25.31 12.21
CA TRP A 123 13.78 -26.31 11.88
C TRP A 123 15.17 -25.72 12.07
N VAL A 124 15.72 -25.82 13.29
CA VAL A 124 17.11 -25.39 13.56
C VAL A 124 18.05 -26.27 12.77
N THR A 125 19.00 -25.70 12.03
CA THR A 125 20.03 -26.45 11.29
C THR A 125 21.31 -25.65 11.13
N GLY A 126 22.44 -26.36 11.12
CA GLY A 126 23.68 -25.92 10.51
C GLY A 126 23.63 -25.96 8.99
N SER A 127 24.77 -25.68 8.37
CA SER A 127 24.91 -25.60 6.92
C SER A 127 24.67 -26.94 6.22
N PHE A 128 23.94 -26.91 5.10
CA PHE A 128 23.72 -28.10 4.26
C PHE A 128 23.86 -27.82 2.75
N ASN A 129 24.35 -28.83 2.03
CA ASN A 129 24.60 -28.77 0.59
C ASN A 129 23.43 -29.33 -0.23
N LEU A 130 22.92 -28.52 -1.17
CA LEU A 130 21.89 -28.90 -2.14
C LEU A 130 22.44 -29.85 -3.23
N THR A 131 21.54 -30.33 -4.09
CA THR A 131 21.86 -31.23 -5.22
C THR A 131 21.06 -30.87 -6.48
N SER A 132 21.46 -31.36 -7.66
CA SER A 132 20.81 -31.07 -8.94
C SER A 132 19.42 -31.70 -9.05
N ASN A 133 18.57 -31.15 -9.91
CA ASN A 133 17.19 -31.61 -10.14
C ASN A 133 16.34 -31.64 -8.84
N LEU A 134 16.65 -30.74 -7.90
CA LEU A 134 16.00 -30.63 -6.59
C LEU A 134 14.93 -29.53 -6.60
N THR A 135 13.82 -29.75 -5.90
CA THR A 135 12.96 -28.68 -5.38
C THR A 135 13.00 -28.71 -3.87
N LEU A 136 13.55 -27.68 -3.23
CA LEU A 136 13.34 -27.42 -1.80
C LEU A 136 12.02 -26.64 -1.67
N PHE A 137 11.06 -27.17 -0.91
CA PHE A 137 9.71 -26.61 -0.78
C PHE A 137 9.37 -26.34 0.69
N LEU A 138 9.14 -25.09 1.07
CA LEU A 138 8.74 -24.71 2.43
C LEU A 138 7.22 -24.46 2.48
N GLU A 139 6.51 -25.18 3.34
CA GLU A 139 5.06 -25.02 3.53
C GLU A 139 4.72 -23.77 4.37
N ASP A 140 3.44 -23.38 4.42
CA ASP A 140 2.99 -22.24 5.22
C ASP A 140 3.32 -22.39 6.72
N GLY A 141 4.04 -21.40 7.26
CA GLY A 141 4.55 -21.42 8.63
C GLY A 141 5.73 -22.38 8.86
N ALA A 142 6.39 -22.88 7.81
CA ALA A 142 7.70 -23.50 7.91
C ALA A 142 8.78 -22.43 8.08
N VAL A 143 9.68 -22.61 9.04
CA VAL A 143 10.81 -21.71 9.32
C VAL A 143 12.09 -22.51 9.44
N ILE A 144 12.97 -22.47 8.44
CA ILE A 144 14.35 -22.96 8.58
C ILE A 144 15.12 -21.92 9.39
N MET A 145 15.84 -22.32 10.44
CA MET A 145 16.56 -21.41 11.33
C MET A 145 18.04 -21.79 11.41
N GLY A 146 18.94 -20.85 11.17
CA GLY A 146 20.39 -21.06 11.30
C GLY A 146 20.80 -21.43 12.73
N SER A 147 21.76 -22.34 12.87
CA SER A 147 22.33 -22.69 14.18
C SER A 147 23.19 -21.56 14.75
N GLU A 148 23.15 -21.40 16.07
CA GLU A 148 23.99 -20.46 16.83
C GLU A 148 25.26 -21.13 17.40
N ASP A 149 25.64 -22.33 16.95
CA ASP A 149 27.02 -22.83 17.08
C ASP A 149 27.80 -22.57 15.78
N PRO A 150 28.82 -21.69 15.76
CA PRO A 150 29.68 -21.47 14.59
C PRO A 150 30.35 -22.73 14.04
N LYS A 151 30.45 -23.82 14.82
CA LYS A 151 30.99 -25.13 14.34
C LYS A 151 30.03 -25.86 13.41
N GLU A 152 28.73 -25.57 13.49
CA GLU A 152 27.73 -26.07 12.54
C GLU A 152 27.76 -25.31 11.19
N TRP A 153 28.69 -24.36 11.03
CA TRP A 153 28.97 -23.62 9.79
C TRP A 153 30.45 -23.83 9.39
N PRO A 154 30.83 -24.99 8.80
CA PRO A 154 32.23 -25.33 8.50
C PRO A 154 33.01 -24.26 7.72
N ILE A 155 34.32 -24.15 7.97
CA ILE A 155 35.19 -23.26 7.19
C ILE A 155 35.47 -23.87 5.83
N ILE A 156 35.32 -23.06 4.78
CA ILE A 156 35.67 -23.36 3.40
C ILE A 156 36.60 -22.28 2.83
N GLU A 157 37.17 -22.58 1.66
CA GLU A 157 38.05 -21.66 0.95
C GLU A 157 37.33 -20.38 0.50
N PRO A 158 38.07 -19.27 0.34
CA PRO A 158 37.58 -18.05 -0.31
C PRO A 158 37.07 -18.30 -1.73
N LEU A 159 36.28 -17.35 -2.24
CA LEU A 159 35.97 -17.32 -3.67
C LEU A 159 37.24 -17.06 -4.49
N PRO A 160 37.51 -17.83 -5.56
CA PRO A 160 38.66 -17.60 -6.43
C PRO A 160 38.73 -16.20 -7.03
N SER A 161 37.58 -15.55 -7.27
CA SER A 161 37.48 -14.16 -7.74
C SER A 161 37.74 -13.10 -6.66
N TYR A 162 38.00 -13.48 -5.41
CA TYR A 162 38.30 -12.57 -4.28
C TYR A 162 39.67 -12.81 -3.63
N GLY A 163 40.28 -13.99 -3.82
CA GLY A 163 41.59 -14.37 -3.27
C GLY A 163 41.62 -14.64 -1.77
N ARG A 164 40.78 -13.96 -0.98
CA ARG A 164 40.61 -14.17 0.47
C ARG A 164 39.18 -13.89 0.94
N GLY A 165 38.90 -14.23 2.20
CA GLY A 165 37.68 -13.78 2.87
C GLY A 165 37.50 -12.26 2.80
N ARG A 166 36.26 -11.82 2.54
CA ARG A 166 35.91 -10.40 2.36
C ARG A 166 36.20 -9.57 3.61
N GLU A 167 36.05 -10.16 4.79
CA GLU A 167 36.13 -9.50 6.10
C GLU A 167 37.37 -9.86 6.91
N ARG A 168 37.97 -11.03 6.64
CA ARG A 168 39.09 -11.63 7.38
C ARG A 168 40.01 -12.37 6.42
N LEU A 169 41.30 -12.47 6.80
CA LEU A 169 42.29 -13.25 6.06
C LEU A 169 42.00 -14.75 6.21
N GLY A 170 42.40 -15.54 5.20
CA GLY A 170 42.10 -16.97 5.16
C GLY A 170 40.65 -17.27 4.79
N GLY A 171 40.18 -18.46 5.20
CA GLY A 171 38.87 -19.01 4.85
C GLY A 171 37.66 -18.30 5.48
N ARG A 172 36.47 -18.74 5.04
CA ARG A 172 35.15 -18.21 5.40
C ARG A 172 34.25 -19.32 5.94
N HIS A 173 33.27 -19.00 6.75
CA HIS A 173 32.18 -19.94 7.03
C HIS A 173 31.39 -20.21 5.74
N ILE A 174 31.05 -21.48 5.50
CA ILE A 174 30.09 -21.88 4.46
C ILE A 174 28.71 -21.33 4.77
N SER A 175 27.91 -21.07 3.75
CA SER A 175 26.56 -20.52 3.84
C SER A 175 25.56 -21.51 4.47
N LEU A 176 24.42 -21.03 4.99
CA LEU A 176 23.43 -21.91 5.65
C LEU A 176 22.82 -22.91 4.65
N ILE A 177 22.38 -22.40 3.51
CA ILE A 177 22.02 -23.20 2.35
C ILE A 177 23.09 -22.95 1.30
N HIS A 178 23.79 -24.02 0.90
CA HIS A 178 24.90 -23.93 -0.05
C HIS A 178 24.71 -24.91 -1.21
N GLY A 179 25.32 -24.64 -2.36
CA GLY A 179 25.39 -25.57 -3.48
C GLY A 179 26.48 -25.18 -4.46
N ASP A 180 27.16 -26.16 -5.07
CA ASP A 180 28.19 -25.94 -6.08
C ASP A 180 28.04 -26.92 -7.25
N GLY A 181 28.23 -26.45 -8.48
CA GLY A 181 28.16 -27.25 -9.71
C GLY A 181 26.78 -27.83 -10.06
N LEU A 182 25.69 -27.24 -9.55
CA LEU A 182 24.34 -27.78 -9.64
C LEU A 182 23.64 -27.43 -10.97
N THR A 183 22.64 -28.23 -11.35
CA THR A 183 21.74 -27.94 -12.47
C THR A 183 20.28 -28.15 -12.07
N ASN A 184 19.37 -27.27 -12.52
CA ASN A 184 17.91 -27.43 -12.34
C ASN A 184 17.50 -27.47 -10.86
N VAL A 185 17.79 -26.39 -10.12
CA VAL A 185 17.50 -26.25 -8.69
C VAL A 185 16.37 -25.25 -8.49
N VAL A 186 15.38 -25.62 -7.69
CA VAL A 186 14.29 -24.74 -7.27
C VAL A 186 14.25 -24.65 -5.75
N ILE A 187 14.11 -23.44 -5.22
CA ILE A 187 13.92 -23.15 -3.80
C ILE A 187 12.66 -22.28 -3.69
N THR A 188 11.55 -22.87 -3.25
CA THR A 188 10.25 -22.21 -3.28
C THR A 188 9.36 -22.68 -2.12
N GLY A 189 8.10 -22.25 -2.08
CA GLY A 189 7.18 -22.61 -1.00
C GLY A 189 5.82 -21.93 -1.08
N GLN A 190 5.21 -21.81 0.10
CA GLN A 190 3.97 -21.06 0.35
C GLN A 190 4.28 -19.87 1.28
N ASN A 191 5.23 -19.02 0.89
CA ASN A 191 5.83 -17.98 1.73
C ASN A 191 6.40 -18.52 3.06
N GLY A 192 7.05 -19.69 3.00
CA GLY A 192 7.86 -20.19 4.11
C GLY A 192 9.11 -19.33 4.35
N THR A 193 9.69 -19.43 5.54
CA THR A 193 10.75 -18.54 6.01
C THR A 193 12.11 -19.24 6.14
N ILE A 194 13.17 -18.54 5.78
CA ILE A 194 14.56 -18.90 6.06
C ILE A 194 15.16 -17.79 6.93
N ASP A 195 15.41 -18.08 8.21
CA ASP A 195 15.93 -17.16 9.22
C ASP A 195 17.39 -17.47 9.53
N GLY A 196 18.31 -16.56 9.17
CA GLY A 196 19.74 -16.72 9.40
C GLY A 196 20.20 -16.55 10.84
N ARG A 197 19.33 -16.09 11.75
CA ARG A 197 19.64 -15.74 13.16
C ARG A 197 20.91 -14.88 13.30
N GLY A 198 21.12 -13.98 12.35
CA GLY A 198 22.34 -13.20 12.13
C GLY A 198 22.87 -12.40 13.32
N LYS A 199 22.06 -12.17 14.38
CA LYS A 199 22.46 -11.40 15.56
C LYS A 199 23.80 -11.84 16.15
N MET A 200 24.03 -13.14 16.33
CA MET A 200 25.31 -13.64 16.84
C MET A 200 26.48 -13.17 15.97
N TRP A 201 26.34 -13.31 14.66
CA TRP A 201 27.35 -12.95 13.67
C TRP A 201 27.60 -11.43 13.62
N TRP A 202 26.54 -10.62 13.76
CA TRP A 202 26.65 -9.16 13.84
C TRP A 202 27.28 -8.71 15.17
N ASP A 203 26.97 -9.35 16.30
CA ASP A 203 27.60 -9.07 17.59
C ASP A 203 29.11 -9.37 17.53
N LEU A 204 29.51 -10.52 16.97
CA LEU A 204 30.92 -10.87 16.74
C LEU A 204 31.63 -9.87 15.80
N TRP A 205 30.92 -9.35 14.80
CA TRP A 205 31.45 -8.34 13.88
C TRP A 205 31.69 -6.99 14.56
N TRP A 206 30.68 -6.47 15.27
CA TRP A 206 30.78 -5.19 15.99
C TRP A 206 31.81 -5.23 17.13
N ASN A 207 31.90 -6.35 17.86
CA ASN A 207 32.93 -6.57 18.88
C ASN A 207 34.32 -6.86 18.27
N ARG A 208 34.41 -7.00 16.93
CA ARG A 208 35.62 -7.31 16.14
C ARG A 208 36.23 -8.70 16.43
N THR A 209 35.49 -9.58 17.09
CA THR A 209 35.92 -10.93 17.52
C THR A 209 35.68 -12.04 16.48
N LEU A 210 35.21 -11.72 15.27
CA LEU A 210 35.21 -12.68 14.16
C LEU A 210 36.64 -13.14 13.83
N GLU A 211 36.86 -14.45 13.82
CA GLU A 211 38.10 -15.09 13.36
C GLU A 211 38.09 -15.24 11.84
N HIS A 212 36.99 -15.76 11.28
CA HIS A 212 36.77 -15.99 9.85
C HIS A 212 35.72 -15.02 9.26
N THR A 213 35.65 -14.96 7.93
CA THR A 213 34.57 -14.21 7.23
C THR A 213 33.22 -14.92 7.41
N ARG A 214 32.15 -14.17 7.63
CA ARG A 214 30.79 -14.69 7.83
C ARG A 214 30.26 -15.40 6.56
N GLY A 215 29.45 -16.44 6.76
CA GLY A 215 28.76 -17.16 5.67
C GLY A 215 27.50 -16.43 5.19
N HIS A 216 27.02 -16.74 3.99
CA HIS A 216 25.77 -16.17 3.45
C HIS A 216 24.54 -16.95 3.96
N LEU A 217 23.33 -16.41 3.78
CA LEU A 217 22.11 -17.16 4.11
C LEU A 217 21.78 -18.21 3.03
N LEU A 218 21.87 -17.84 1.76
CA LEU A 218 21.86 -18.75 0.62
C LEU A 218 22.98 -18.39 -0.36
N GLU A 219 23.76 -19.39 -0.76
CA GLU A 219 24.80 -19.27 -1.77
C GLU A 219 24.71 -20.42 -2.77
N ILE A 220 24.81 -20.11 -4.06
CA ILE A 220 24.87 -21.13 -5.12
C ILE A 220 26.00 -20.79 -6.08
N MET A 221 26.93 -21.72 -6.25
CA MET A 221 28.19 -21.57 -6.98
C MET A 221 28.18 -22.38 -8.29
N ASN A 222 28.81 -21.86 -9.35
CA ASN A 222 29.06 -22.56 -10.64
C ASN A 222 27.85 -23.31 -11.24
N SER A 223 26.63 -22.85 -10.98
CA SER A 223 25.41 -23.62 -11.22
C SER A 223 24.56 -23.03 -12.35
N ARG A 224 23.54 -23.76 -12.81
CA ARG A 224 22.65 -23.30 -13.89
C ARG A 224 21.20 -23.71 -13.76
N ASN A 225 20.31 -22.91 -14.35
CA ASN A 225 18.85 -23.07 -14.30
C ASN A 225 18.37 -23.11 -12.84
N ILE A 226 18.36 -21.94 -12.21
CA ILE A 226 18.05 -21.73 -10.79
C ILE A 226 16.75 -20.91 -10.69
N LEU A 227 15.83 -21.35 -9.84
CA LEU A 227 14.64 -20.58 -9.46
C LEU A 227 14.55 -20.45 -7.94
N ILE A 228 14.42 -19.22 -7.45
CA ILE A 228 14.17 -18.91 -6.04
C ILE A 228 12.89 -18.05 -5.99
N SER A 229 11.81 -18.53 -5.39
CA SER A 229 10.55 -17.76 -5.39
C SER A 229 9.51 -18.09 -4.31
N ASN A 230 8.66 -17.11 -3.98
CA ASN A 230 7.55 -17.21 -3.02
C ASN A 230 7.99 -17.63 -1.61
N LEU A 231 8.99 -16.92 -1.08
CA LEU A 231 9.64 -17.18 0.21
C LEU A 231 10.03 -15.88 0.93
N THR A 232 10.13 -15.97 2.25
CA THR A 232 10.69 -14.93 3.11
C THR A 232 12.11 -15.31 3.57
N PHE A 233 13.07 -14.42 3.40
CA PHE A 233 14.43 -14.53 3.97
C PHE A 233 14.58 -13.47 5.06
N CYS A 234 15.14 -13.81 6.21
CA CYS A 234 15.38 -12.82 7.27
C CYS A 234 16.67 -13.05 8.06
N ASN A 235 17.13 -11.98 8.72
CA ASN A 235 18.28 -11.97 9.63
C ASN A 235 19.55 -12.66 9.07
N SER A 236 19.94 -12.36 7.82
CA SER A 236 21.13 -12.97 7.22
C SER A 236 22.40 -12.71 8.03
N PRO A 237 23.31 -13.70 8.19
CA PRO A 237 24.60 -13.47 8.83
C PRO A 237 25.48 -12.46 8.08
N PHE A 238 25.41 -12.47 6.74
CA PHE A 238 26.17 -11.62 5.80
C PHE A 238 25.26 -11.34 4.58
N TRP A 239 25.78 -11.33 3.34
CA TRP A 239 24.92 -11.23 2.14
C TRP A 239 23.86 -12.34 2.10
N THR A 240 22.67 -12.05 1.57
CA THR A 240 21.49 -12.87 1.82
C THR A 240 21.25 -13.92 0.74
N ILE A 241 21.24 -13.54 -0.54
CA ILE A 241 21.07 -14.47 -1.67
C ILE A 241 22.20 -14.23 -2.68
N HIS A 242 23.20 -15.11 -2.67
CA HIS A 242 24.46 -14.98 -3.41
C HIS A 242 24.61 -16.06 -4.51
N PRO A 243 23.98 -15.90 -5.69
CA PRO A 243 24.35 -16.67 -6.87
C PRO A 243 25.69 -16.16 -7.41
N VAL A 244 26.69 -17.04 -7.47
CA VAL A 244 28.04 -16.74 -7.96
C VAL A 244 28.48 -17.70 -9.06
N TYR A 245 29.06 -17.17 -10.13
CA TYR A 245 29.42 -17.91 -11.35
C TYR A 245 28.25 -18.68 -12.01
N CYS A 246 27.01 -18.27 -11.76
CA CYS A 246 25.80 -18.98 -12.18
C CYS A 246 25.23 -18.49 -13.51
N SER A 247 24.39 -19.33 -14.14
CA SER A 247 23.71 -18.98 -15.40
C SER A 247 22.22 -19.36 -15.41
N ASN A 248 21.39 -18.54 -16.06
CA ASN A 248 19.93 -18.67 -16.09
C ASN A 248 19.35 -18.73 -14.66
N VAL A 249 19.34 -17.58 -13.99
CA VAL A 249 18.92 -17.44 -12.58
C VAL A 249 17.67 -16.56 -12.51
N VAL A 250 16.60 -17.07 -11.91
CA VAL A 250 15.36 -16.32 -11.66
C VAL A 250 15.12 -16.22 -10.16
N ILE A 251 14.99 -15.00 -9.65
CA ILE A 251 14.67 -14.71 -8.25
C ILE A 251 13.44 -13.81 -8.24
N LYS A 252 12.30 -14.28 -7.72
CA LYS A 252 11.06 -13.50 -7.78
C LYS A 252 10.05 -13.79 -6.68
N ASP A 253 9.06 -12.91 -6.50
CA ASP A 253 8.02 -13.07 -5.47
C ASP A 253 8.65 -13.21 -4.07
N MET A 254 9.66 -12.39 -3.75
CA MET A 254 10.53 -12.54 -2.58
C MET A 254 10.30 -11.45 -1.54
N THR A 255 10.36 -11.82 -0.26
CA THR A 255 10.50 -10.87 0.86
C THR A 255 11.85 -11.08 1.56
N ILE A 256 12.65 -10.04 1.71
CA ILE A 256 13.98 -10.09 2.34
C ILE A 256 14.06 -9.04 3.46
N LEU A 257 14.34 -9.47 4.69
CA LEU A 257 14.24 -8.62 5.89
C LEU A 257 15.47 -8.76 6.82
N ALA A 258 16.37 -7.80 6.76
CA ALA A 258 17.42 -7.61 7.78
C ALA A 258 17.21 -6.29 8.54
N PRO A 259 17.57 -6.21 9.83
CA PRO A 259 17.56 -4.94 10.56
C PRO A 259 18.39 -3.87 9.84
N LEU A 260 17.88 -2.64 9.76
CA LEU A 260 18.47 -1.55 8.97
C LEU A 260 19.84 -1.03 9.46
N ASN A 261 20.43 -1.70 10.45
CA ASN A 261 21.77 -1.48 10.98
C ASN A 261 22.62 -2.78 11.00
N ALA A 262 22.14 -3.87 10.40
CA ALA A 262 22.85 -5.15 10.33
C ALA A 262 23.97 -5.09 9.26
N PRO A 263 25.24 -5.32 9.64
CA PRO A 263 26.38 -5.02 8.78
C PRO A 263 26.49 -5.99 7.60
N ASN A 264 26.55 -5.45 6.38
CA ASN A 264 26.74 -6.21 5.13
C ASN A 264 25.69 -7.32 4.96
N THR A 265 24.43 -6.91 5.04
CA THR A 265 23.25 -7.78 4.84
C THR A 265 22.62 -7.55 3.47
N ASP A 266 23.48 -7.40 2.45
CA ASP A 266 23.12 -7.21 1.05
C ASP A 266 22.01 -8.21 0.64
N GLY A 267 20.98 -7.73 -0.08
CA GLY A 267 19.76 -8.50 -0.30
C GLY A 267 19.89 -9.60 -1.35
N ILE A 268 20.34 -9.23 -2.55
CA ILE A 268 20.61 -10.17 -3.66
C ILE A 268 21.90 -9.75 -4.36
N ASP A 269 22.81 -10.70 -4.56
CA ASP A 269 24.19 -10.44 -5.00
C ASP A 269 24.56 -11.28 -6.23
N PRO A 270 24.22 -10.86 -7.46
CA PRO A 270 24.68 -11.55 -8.67
C PRO A 270 26.17 -11.29 -8.91
N ASP A 271 27.03 -12.27 -8.57
CA ASP A 271 28.48 -12.19 -8.76
C ASP A 271 28.95 -13.04 -9.95
N SER A 272 29.55 -12.40 -10.96
CA SER A 272 30.01 -13.06 -12.20
C SER A 272 28.96 -13.98 -12.86
N CYS A 273 27.69 -13.56 -12.86
CA CYS A 273 26.54 -14.37 -13.32
C CYS A 273 26.02 -13.94 -14.71
N THR A 274 25.44 -14.87 -15.48
CA THR A 274 24.91 -14.59 -16.84
C THR A 274 23.44 -14.97 -16.99
N ASN A 275 22.63 -14.12 -17.61
CA ASN A 275 21.18 -14.29 -17.76
C ASN A 275 20.48 -14.39 -16.38
N VAL A 276 20.34 -13.24 -15.71
CA VAL A 276 19.72 -13.15 -14.38
C VAL A 276 18.47 -12.28 -14.45
N CYS A 277 17.35 -12.76 -13.90
CA CYS A 277 16.16 -11.93 -13.64
C CYS A 277 15.86 -11.87 -12.15
N ILE A 278 15.72 -10.65 -11.65
CA ILE A 278 15.24 -10.33 -10.30
C ILE A 278 13.95 -9.51 -10.49
N GLU A 279 12.81 -10.03 -10.05
CA GLU A 279 11.52 -9.31 -10.14
C GLU A 279 10.63 -9.44 -8.90
N ASP A 280 9.76 -8.46 -8.66
CA ASP A 280 8.71 -8.53 -7.62
C ASP A 280 9.25 -8.86 -6.20
N CYS A 281 10.35 -8.21 -5.83
CA CYS A 281 11.01 -8.40 -4.54
C CYS A 281 10.77 -7.20 -3.60
N TYR A 282 10.43 -7.48 -2.33
CA TYR A 282 10.50 -6.51 -1.24
C TYR A 282 11.76 -6.72 -0.39
N ILE A 283 12.57 -5.69 -0.18
CA ILE A 283 13.88 -5.81 0.50
C ILE A 283 14.07 -4.71 1.55
N GLU A 284 14.32 -5.11 2.80
CA GLU A 284 14.86 -4.25 3.86
C GLU A 284 16.24 -4.75 4.26
N SER A 285 17.26 -3.88 4.19
CA SER A 285 18.65 -4.26 4.41
C SER A 285 19.44 -3.17 5.18
N GLY A 286 20.46 -3.61 5.91
CA GLY A 286 21.51 -2.76 6.47
C GLY A 286 22.67 -2.47 5.49
N ASP A 287 22.63 -3.01 4.27
CA ASP A 287 23.53 -2.70 3.14
C ASP A 287 22.72 -2.56 1.83
N ASP A 288 23.28 -2.81 0.64
CA ASP A 288 22.54 -2.67 -0.64
C ASP A 288 21.31 -3.61 -0.75
N LEU A 289 20.25 -3.20 -1.46
CA LEU A 289 19.09 -4.08 -1.70
C LEU A 289 19.41 -5.14 -2.78
N VAL A 290 20.06 -4.73 -3.87
CA VAL A 290 20.63 -5.61 -4.88
C VAL A 290 22.02 -5.08 -5.25
N ALA A 291 23.04 -5.93 -5.22
CA ALA A 291 24.43 -5.55 -5.51
C ALA A 291 25.03 -6.45 -6.60
N VAL A 292 25.14 -5.95 -7.83
CA VAL A 292 25.77 -6.68 -8.93
C VAL A 292 27.29 -6.59 -8.83
N LYS A 293 27.96 -7.74 -8.84
CA LYS A 293 29.40 -7.90 -8.64
C LYS A 293 30.02 -8.79 -9.74
N SER A 294 31.35 -8.80 -9.85
CA SER A 294 32.13 -9.75 -10.65
C SER A 294 33.58 -9.90 -10.13
N GLY A 295 33.73 -10.07 -8.81
CA GLY A 295 35.03 -10.25 -8.16
C GLY A 295 35.90 -9.00 -7.99
N TRP A 296 37.05 -9.21 -7.35
CA TRP A 296 37.87 -8.17 -6.70
C TRP A 296 39.29 -8.11 -7.27
N ASP A 297 39.67 -6.93 -7.78
CA ASP A 297 41.00 -6.56 -8.31
C ASP A 297 41.63 -7.64 -9.21
N GLN A 298 42.86 -8.08 -8.93
CA GLN A 298 43.58 -9.07 -9.73
C GLN A 298 42.90 -10.45 -9.73
N TYR A 299 42.10 -10.79 -8.72
CA TYR A 299 41.39 -12.06 -8.62
C TYR A 299 40.14 -12.09 -9.50
N GLY A 300 39.34 -11.02 -9.50
CA GLY A 300 38.23 -10.86 -10.46
C GLY A 300 38.74 -10.76 -11.90
N THR A 301 39.83 -10.01 -12.12
CA THR A 301 40.46 -9.85 -13.44
C THR A 301 41.00 -11.17 -13.99
N SER A 302 41.65 -12.00 -13.16
CA SER A 302 42.18 -13.31 -13.59
C SER A 302 41.11 -14.40 -13.73
N MET A 303 39.99 -14.31 -13.00
CA MET A 303 38.82 -15.15 -13.24
C MET A 303 38.08 -14.80 -14.53
N ALA A 304 38.15 -13.54 -14.99
CA ALA A 304 37.64 -13.06 -16.28
C ALA A 304 36.17 -13.45 -16.61
N ARG A 305 35.32 -13.58 -15.59
CA ARG A 305 33.87 -13.84 -15.74
C ARG A 305 33.07 -12.58 -15.40
N PRO A 306 32.43 -11.90 -16.38
CA PRO A 306 31.59 -10.76 -16.10
C PRO A 306 30.23 -11.15 -15.51
N SER A 307 29.56 -10.21 -14.85
CA SER A 307 28.12 -10.28 -14.63
C SER A 307 27.40 -9.66 -15.82
N SER A 308 26.57 -10.41 -16.54
CA SER A 308 25.98 -9.96 -17.80
C SER A 308 24.55 -10.44 -18.08
N ASN A 309 23.83 -9.69 -18.91
CA ASN A 309 22.42 -9.94 -19.25
C ASN A 309 21.53 -10.02 -18.00
N ILE A 310 21.51 -8.93 -17.23
CA ILE A 310 20.83 -8.87 -15.93
C ILE A 310 19.61 -7.93 -16.00
N ILE A 311 18.45 -8.42 -15.57
CA ILE A 311 17.22 -7.63 -15.43
C ILE A 311 16.89 -7.53 -13.95
N ILE A 312 16.79 -6.31 -13.42
CA ILE A 312 16.24 -6.01 -12.09
C ILE A 312 14.98 -5.17 -12.31
N ARG A 313 13.80 -5.67 -11.92
CA ARG A 313 12.55 -4.92 -12.11
C ARG A 313 11.54 -5.06 -10.98
N ARG A 314 10.70 -4.05 -10.77
CA ARG A 314 9.64 -4.06 -9.74
C ARG A 314 10.15 -4.38 -8.31
N VAL A 315 11.43 -4.13 -8.03
CA VAL A 315 12.01 -4.26 -6.68
C VAL A 315 11.71 -2.99 -5.88
N SER A 316 11.30 -3.15 -4.64
CA SER A 316 11.05 -2.04 -3.72
C SER A 316 11.62 -2.29 -2.32
N GLY A 317 11.98 -1.23 -1.60
CA GLY A 317 12.69 -1.44 -0.33
C GLY A 317 13.30 -0.20 0.32
N THR A 318 14.12 -0.43 1.36
CA THR A 318 14.78 0.62 2.16
C THR A 318 16.14 0.17 2.70
N THR A 319 17.16 1.04 2.54
CA THR A 319 18.52 0.86 3.09
C THR A 319 19.12 2.20 3.54
N PRO A 320 18.96 2.60 4.82
CA PRO A 320 19.41 3.91 5.33
C PRO A 320 20.93 4.16 5.27
N THR A 321 21.70 3.11 5.01
CA THR A 321 23.17 3.05 4.97
C THR A 321 23.74 3.08 3.55
N CYS A 322 23.12 2.33 2.63
CA CYS A 322 23.68 2.00 1.31
C CYS A 322 22.67 2.23 0.16
N SER A 323 22.62 1.37 -0.86
CA SER A 323 22.05 1.68 -2.19
C SER A 323 20.84 0.83 -2.55
N GLY A 324 19.84 1.41 -3.21
CA GLY A 324 18.72 0.66 -3.79
C GLY A 324 19.17 -0.36 -4.84
N VAL A 325 20.06 0.06 -5.76
CA VAL A 325 20.84 -0.87 -6.58
C VAL A 325 22.30 -0.43 -6.57
N GLY A 326 23.19 -1.34 -6.18
CA GLY A 326 24.63 -1.20 -6.30
C GLY A 326 25.16 -1.94 -7.52
N ILE A 327 26.14 -1.33 -8.20
CA ILE A 327 27.02 -2.02 -9.14
C ILE A 327 28.45 -1.83 -8.62
N GLY A 328 29.12 -2.93 -8.27
CA GLY A 328 30.40 -2.94 -7.56
C GLY A 328 30.32 -2.77 -6.03
N SER A 329 31.45 -2.58 -5.33
CA SER A 329 32.76 -2.18 -5.86
C SER A 329 33.55 -3.30 -6.50
N GLU A 330 33.19 -4.54 -6.24
CA GLU A 330 33.80 -5.75 -6.77
C GLU A 330 33.26 -5.99 -8.19
N MET A 331 33.86 -5.35 -9.20
CA MET A 331 33.40 -5.38 -10.60
C MET A 331 34.52 -5.77 -11.60
N SER A 332 35.58 -6.41 -11.10
CA SER A 332 36.86 -6.57 -11.81
C SER A 332 36.83 -7.55 -12.98
N GLY A 333 35.92 -8.53 -12.95
CA GLY A 333 35.61 -9.41 -14.09
C GLY A 333 34.75 -8.74 -15.18
N GLY A 334 34.22 -7.54 -14.91
CA GLY A 334 33.33 -6.78 -15.80
C GLY A 334 31.84 -6.89 -15.44
N VAL A 335 31.05 -5.88 -15.79
CA VAL A 335 29.58 -5.90 -15.72
C VAL A 335 29.02 -5.31 -17.02
N SER A 336 28.10 -5.99 -17.69
CA SER A 336 27.50 -5.45 -18.91
C SER A 336 26.06 -5.89 -19.21
N ASN A 337 25.39 -5.15 -20.11
CA ASN A 337 24.05 -5.46 -20.62
C ASN A 337 23.03 -5.65 -19.49
N MET A 338 22.79 -4.58 -18.73
CA MET A 338 21.97 -4.62 -17.51
C MET A 338 20.78 -3.66 -17.62
N ARG A 339 19.56 -4.16 -17.37
CA ARG A 339 18.33 -3.36 -17.28
C ARG A 339 17.88 -3.24 -15.82
N VAL A 340 17.65 -2.01 -15.36
CA VAL A 340 17.14 -1.67 -14.03
C VAL A 340 15.88 -0.84 -14.24
N GLU A 341 14.70 -1.39 -13.96
CA GLU A 341 13.44 -0.78 -14.39
C GLU A 341 12.29 -0.85 -13.38
N ASN A 342 11.46 0.20 -13.32
CA ASN A 342 10.24 0.22 -12.50
C ASN A 342 10.52 -0.02 -11.00
N LEU A 343 11.54 0.64 -10.44
CA LEU A 343 11.94 0.48 -9.04
C LEU A 343 11.33 1.53 -8.11
N HIS A 344 11.11 1.16 -6.85
CA HIS A 344 10.59 2.07 -5.81
C HIS A 344 11.45 2.02 -4.52
N ILE A 345 12.42 2.94 -4.42
CA ILE A 345 13.45 2.95 -3.37
C ILE A 345 13.12 4.04 -2.34
N ARG A 346 12.96 3.66 -1.06
CA ARG A 346 12.54 4.58 0.02
C ARG A 346 13.59 4.72 1.11
N ASN A 347 13.72 5.91 1.69
CA ASN A 347 14.53 6.24 2.87
C ASN A 347 16.04 5.94 2.78
N SER A 348 16.54 5.56 1.60
CA SER A 348 17.90 5.01 1.43
C SER A 348 19.04 6.05 1.39
N ALA A 349 20.29 5.61 1.60
CA ALA A 349 21.45 6.49 1.47
C ALA A 349 21.79 6.82 0.00
N ALA A 350 21.54 5.89 -0.92
CA ALA A 350 21.62 6.08 -2.36
C ALA A 350 20.47 5.39 -3.10
N GLY A 351 20.11 5.90 -4.27
CA GLY A 351 19.17 5.26 -5.19
C GLY A 351 19.89 4.19 -6.01
N VAL A 352 20.31 4.56 -7.23
CA VAL A 352 21.24 3.74 -8.03
C VAL A 352 22.67 4.23 -7.80
N ARG A 353 23.57 3.31 -7.49
CA ARG A 353 24.97 3.60 -7.15
C ARG A 353 25.95 2.74 -7.94
N ILE A 354 26.85 3.40 -8.67
CA ILE A 354 28.03 2.77 -9.27
C ILE A 354 29.22 2.98 -8.33
N LYS A 355 29.96 1.91 -8.03
CA LYS A 355 31.11 1.88 -7.11
C LYS A 355 32.30 1.27 -7.83
N THR A 356 33.45 1.93 -7.83
CA THR A 356 34.73 1.37 -8.30
C THR A 356 35.88 2.28 -7.86
N ASP A 357 37.13 1.88 -8.10
CA ASP A 357 38.32 2.72 -7.93
C ASP A 357 39.47 2.22 -8.83
N LYS A 358 40.60 2.92 -8.84
CA LYS A 358 41.88 2.37 -9.35
C LYS A 358 42.17 1.00 -8.71
N GLY A 359 42.81 0.09 -9.44
CA GLY A 359 43.08 -1.27 -8.97
C GLY A 359 42.01 -2.28 -9.37
N ARG A 360 40.75 -1.86 -9.47
CA ARG A 360 39.65 -2.75 -9.86
C ARG A 360 39.78 -3.25 -11.29
N GLY A 361 40.33 -2.46 -12.22
CA GLY A 361 40.30 -2.80 -13.64
C GLY A 361 38.88 -3.09 -14.12
N GLY A 362 38.72 -4.06 -15.03
CA GLY A 362 37.39 -4.45 -15.52
C GLY A 362 36.63 -3.32 -16.24
N TYR A 363 35.30 -3.44 -16.26
CA TYR A 363 34.41 -2.50 -16.92
C TYR A 363 32.99 -2.50 -16.33
N ILE A 364 32.24 -1.42 -16.54
CA ILE A 364 30.78 -1.35 -16.37
C ILE A 364 30.23 -0.69 -17.64
N GLU A 365 29.49 -1.44 -18.47
CA GLU A 365 29.01 -0.94 -19.77
C GLU A 365 27.59 -1.38 -20.16
N ASN A 366 26.92 -0.63 -21.04
CA ASN A 366 25.57 -0.92 -21.52
C ASN A 366 24.55 -1.11 -20.37
N ILE A 367 24.47 -0.12 -19.48
CA ILE A 367 23.58 -0.14 -18.31
C ILE A 367 22.40 0.79 -18.57
N THR A 368 21.18 0.24 -18.60
CA THR A 368 19.93 0.99 -18.76
C THR A 368 19.18 1.05 -17.43
N ILE A 369 18.87 2.26 -16.99
CA ILE A 369 18.18 2.58 -15.74
C ILE A 369 16.94 3.41 -16.11
N THR A 370 15.74 2.86 -15.94
CA THR A 370 14.50 3.53 -16.39
C THR A 370 13.36 3.43 -15.38
N ASN A 371 12.43 4.39 -15.39
CA ASN A 371 11.23 4.41 -14.55
C ASN A 371 11.55 4.18 -13.06
N ILE A 372 12.45 5.00 -12.49
CA ILE A 372 12.90 4.85 -11.09
C ILE A 372 12.24 5.90 -10.21
N THR A 373 11.46 5.45 -9.22
CA THR A 373 10.84 6.31 -8.20
C THR A 373 11.61 6.22 -6.88
N MET A 374 11.92 7.37 -6.30
CA MET A 374 12.67 7.49 -5.04
C MET A 374 11.96 8.39 -4.02
N GLU A 375 11.91 7.98 -2.75
CA GLU A 375 11.37 8.78 -1.63
C GLU A 375 12.42 8.96 -0.52
N ASN A 376 12.68 10.20 -0.09
CA ASN A 376 13.59 10.55 1.02
C ASN A 376 15.06 10.09 0.86
N VAL A 377 15.44 9.70 -0.36
CA VAL A 377 16.76 9.16 -0.70
C VAL A 377 17.84 10.25 -0.58
N LYS A 378 18.93 9.94 0.12
CA LYS A 378 19.96 10.93 0.47
C LYS A 378 20.81 11.39 -0.73
N VAL A 379 21.14 10.49 -1.68
CA VAL A 379 21.79 10.81 -2.96
C VAL A 379 21.13 9.98 -4.08
N PRO A 380 20.25 10.55 -4.93
CA PRO A 380 19.43 9.75 -5.87
C PRO A 380 20.25 8.95 -6.89
N LEU A 381 21.22 9.60 -7.53
CA LEU A 381 22.16 9.00 -8.47
C LEU A 381 23.58 9.24 -7.95
N ARG A 382 24.37 8.18 -7.77
CA ARG A 382 25.71 8.26 -7.18
C ARG A 382 26.72 7.37 -7.89
N PHE A 383 27.59 7.94 -8.72
CA PHE A 383 28.79 7.25 -9.20
C PHE A 383 29.95 7.68 -8.32
N SER A 384 30.62 6.73 -7.65
CA SER A 384 31.61 7.03 -6.61
C SER A 384 32.90 6.22 -6.74
N ARG A 385 33.99 6.93 -6.99
CA ARG A 385 35.33 6.64 -6.45
C ARG A 385 35.37 6.74 -4.91
N GLY A 386 36.44 6.26 -4.29
CA GLY A 386 36.54 6.01 -2.85
C GLY A 386 36.13 4.58 -2.48
N ALA A 387 36.64 3.60 -3.23
CA ALA A 387 36.48 2.17 -2.99
C ALA A 387 37.85 1.45 -3.12
N ASP A 388 38.87 2.06 -2.51
CA ASP A 388 40.28 1.68 -2.51
C ASP A 388 40.63 0.62 -1.45
N ASP A 389 39.66 -0.23 -1.09
CA ASP A 389 39.93 -1.46 -0.35
C ASP A 389 40.37 -2.57 -1.31
N HIS A 390 41.53 -3.15 -1.03
CA HIS A 390 42.20 -4.16 -1.86
C HIS A 390 42.35 -5.48 -1.09
N PRO A 391 42.41 -6.64 -1.77
CA PRO A 391 42.55 -7.93 -1.10
C PRO A 391 43.89 -8.01 -0.37
N ASP A 392 44.97 -7.59 -1.03
CA ASP A 392 46.35 -7.60 -0.54
C ASP A 392 47.17 -6.54 -1.28
N ASN A 393 48.50 -6.58 -1.17
CA ASN A 393 49.43 -5.62 -1.80
C ASN A 393 49.76 -5.94 -3.27
N GLY A 394 49.16 -6.98 -3.87
CA GLY A 394 49.41 -7.46 -5.24
C GLY A 394 48.48 -6.86 -6.31
N TRP A 395 47.59 -5.94 -5.94
CA TRP A 395 46.77 -5.17 -6.88
C TRP A 395 47.63 -4.26 -7.78
N ASP A 396 47.16 -3.95 -8.99
CA ASP A 396 47.85 -3.05 -9.92
C ASP A 396 47.29 -1.61 -9.83
N PRO A 397 48.06 -0.61 -9.36
CA PRO A 397 47.62 0.79 -9.34
C PRO A 397 47.33 1.42 -10.71
N LYS A 398 47.63 0.74 -11.81
CA LYS A 398 47.32 1.14 -13.19
C LYS A 398 46.09 0.44 -13.77
N ALA A 399 45.46 -0.50 -13.05
CA ALA A 399 44.23 -1.15 -13.46
C ALA A 399 43.03 -0.19 -13.26
N PHE A 400 42.84 0.73 -14.20
CA PHE A 400 41.70 1.63 -14.22
C PHE A 400 40.43 0.95 -14.78
N PRO A 401 39.27 1.13 -14.13
CA PRO A 401 37.98 0.59 -14.60
C PRO A 401 37.40 1.45 -15.73
N LYS A 402 36.91 0.81 -16.79
CA LYS A 402 36.21 1.50 -17.89
C LYS A 402 34.72 1.59 -17.60
N ILE A 403 34.14 2.79 -17.55
CA ILE A 403 32.68 2.96 -17.38
C ILE A 403 32.12 3.73 -18.57
N LYS A 404 31.19 3.13 -19.31
CA LYS A 404 30.70 3.67 -20.58
C LYS A 404 29.27 3.27 -20.91
N GLY A 405 28.49 4.14 -21.53
CA GLY A 405 27.15 3.79 -22.05
C GLY A 405 26.16 3.52 -20.91
N ILE A 406 25.93 4.56 -20.10
CA ILE A 406 25.04 4.52 -18.94
C ILE A 406 23.81 5.37 -19.26
N TYR A 407 22.69 4.70 -19.54
CA TYR A 407 21.45 5.32 -20.02
C TYR A 407 20.46 5.43 -18.85
N ILE A 408 20.09 6.65 -18.47
CA ILE A 408 19.20 6.94 -17.34
C ILE A 408 17.98 7.72 -17.84
N SER A 409 16.78 7.14 -17.74
CA SER A 409 15.55 7.78 -18.18
C SER A 409 14.42 7.71 -17.15
N ASN A 410 13.49 8.67 -17.19
CA ASN A 410 12.27 8.68 -16.36
C ASN A 410 12.55 8.45 -14.86
N VAL A 411 13.47 9.22 -14.28
CA VAL A 411 13.87 9.09 -12.87
C VAL A 411 13.29 10.22 -12.03
N VAL A 412 12.49 9.88 -11.02
CA VAL A 412 11.84 10.86 -10.12
C VAL A 412 12.28 10.60 -8.68
N SER A 413 12.73 11.64 -7.97
CA SER A 413 13.17 11.52 -6.58
C SER A 413 12.62 12.64 -5.70
N PHE A 414 11.81 12.28 -4.71
CA PHE A 414 11.20 13.20 -3.75
C PHE A 414 12.03 13.31 -2.46
N ASN A 415 12.06 14.51 -1.87
CA ASN A 415 12.78 14.81 -0.61
C ASN A 415 14.27 14.42 -0.63
N SER A 416 14.92 14.66 -1.77
CA SER A 416 16.33 14.33 -1.99
C SER A 416 17.23 15.21 -1.11
N ARG A 417 18.12 14.64 -0.29
CA ARG A 417 18.91 15.43 0.69
C ARG A 417 20.21 16.04 0.14
N LYS A 418 20.74 15.47 -0.95
CA LYS A 418 21.87 15.99 -1.72
C LYS A 418 21.62 15.78 -3.21
N ALA A 419 22.13 16.69 -4.03
CA ALA A 419 22.13 16.55 -5.48
C ALA A 419 23.00 15.34 -5.90
N PRO A 420 22.85 14.83 -7.14
CA PRO A 420 23.65 13.74 -7.66
C PRO A 420 25.16 13.98 -7.55
N MET A 421 25.89 12.88 -7.41
CA MET A 421 27.35 12.87 -7.34
C MET A 421 27.87 11.90 -8.40
N LEU A 422 28.55 12.40 -9.42
CA LEU A 422 29.03 11.64 -10.58
C LEU A 422 30.55 11.81 -10.68
N LEU A 423 31.28 10.99 -9.92
CA LEU A 423 32.72 11.14 -9.70
C LEU A 423 33.50 10.04 -10.43
N GLY A 424 33.86 10.33 -11.69
CA GLY A 424 34.83 9.57 -12.48
C GLY A 424 36.27 9.83 -12.07
N MET A 425 37.23 9.27 -12.81
CA MET A 425 38.66 9.33 -12.45
C MET A 425 39.51 10.07 -13.48
N GLU A 426 40.53 10.76 -12.99
CA GLU A 426 41.58 11.32 -13.84
C GLU A 426 42.34 10.19 -14.55
N GLY A 427 42.52 10.31 -15.87
CA GLY A 427 43.06 9.25 -16.72
C GLY A 427 42.07 8.14 -17.10
N SER A 428 40.89 8.05 -16.47
CA SER A 428 39.82 7.14 -16.84
C SER A 428 38.44 7.75 -16.54
N PRO A 429 37.96 8.67 -17.40
CA PRO A 429 36.67 9.31 -17.22
C PRO A 429 35.52 8.31 -17.43
N PHE A 430 34.35 8.62 -16.86
CA PHE A 430 33.13 7.84 -17.14
C PHE A 430 32.40 8.46 -18.33
N GLU A 431 32.26 7.70 -19.42
CA GLU A 431 31.84 8.19 -20.75
C GLU A 431 30.40 7.79 -21.13
N ASP A 432 29.85 8.44 -22.15
CA ASP A 432 28.52 8.17 -22.73
C ASP A 432 27.43 8.00 -21.66
N ILE A 433 27.40 8.92 -20.68
CA ILE A 433 26.33 9.01 -19.69
C ILE A 433 25.17 9.79 -20.32
N CYS A 434 24.11 9.09 -20.72
CA CYS A 434 22.91 9.65 -21.33
C CYS A 434 21.81 9.80 -20.29
N MET A 435 21.26 11.01 -20.10
CA MET A 435 20.14 11.27 -19.18
C MET A 435 18.94 11.92 -19.88
N SER A 436 17.74 11.39 -19.65
CA SER A 436 16.49 11.98 -20.13
C SER A 436 15.38 11.98 -19.06
N ASN A 437 14.61 13.06 -18.94
CA ASN A 437 13.46 13.15 -18.04
C ASN A 437 13.81 12.75 -16.57
N VAL A 438 14.71 13.49 -15.93
CA VAL A 438 15.17 13.25 -14.56
C VAL A 438 14.76 14.40 -13.66
N SER A 439 13.89 14.16 -12.67
CA SER A 439 13.30 15.19 -11.80
C SER A 439 13.56 14.91 -10.31
N LEU A 440 14.38 15.76 -9.68
CA LEU A 440 14.87 15.58 -8.31
C LEU A 440 14.36 16.70 -7.40
N PHE A 441 13.28 16.42 -6.67
CA PHE A 441 12.59 17.35 -5.79
C PHE A 441 13.14 17.32 -4.34
N GLY A 442 12.88 18.40 -3.60
CA GLY A 442 13.30 18.58 -2.20
C GLY A 442 14.74 19.05 -1.99
N LEU A 443 15.51 19.25 -3.07
CA LEU A 443 16.87 19.77 -3.00
C LEU A 443 16.90 21.25 -2.58
N PRO A 444 17.87 21.69 -1.75
CA PRO A 444 18.09 23.11 -1.46
C PRO A 444 18.36 23.92 -2.75
N PRO A 445 17.90 25.18 -2.87
CA PRO A 445 18.13 26.01 -4.07
C PRO A 445 19.61 26.27 -4.41
N THR A 446 20.51 26.08 -3.45
CA THR A 446 21.97 26.17 -3.62
C THR A 446 22.63 24.86 -4.03
N ALA A 447 21.92 23.73 -4.00
CA ALA A 447 22.48 22.42 -4.33
C ALA A 447 22.76 22.31 -5.83
N ARG A 448 24.00 21.90 -6.17
CA ARG A 448 24.45 21.63 -7.53
C ARG A 448 24.92 20.18 -7.62
N TRP A 449 24.76 19.59 -8.79
CA TRP A 449 25.32 18.28 -9.13
C TRP A 449 26.84 18.34 -8.97
N ASN A 450 27.45 17.40 -8.23
CA ASN A 450 28.90 17.29 -8.18
C ASN A 450 29.37 16.33 -9.26
N CYS A 451 30.22 16.81 -10.18
CA CYS A 451 30.65 16.05 -11.35
C CYS A 451 32.15 16.25 -11.61
N GLU A 452 32.88 15.16 -11.71
CA GLU A 452 34.33 15.14 -11.91
C GLU A 452 34.67 14.04 -12.93
N HIS A 453 35.48 14.35 -13.94
CA HIS A 453 35.94 13.40 -14.97
C HIS A 453 34.81 12.52 -15.57
N ILE A 454 33.74 13.16 -16.04
CA ILE A 454 32.64 12.51 -16.78
C ILE A 454 32.43 13.17 -18.14
N SER A 455 31.81 12.45 -19.06
CA SER A 455 31.26 12.97 -20.32
C SER A 455 29.92 12.33 -20.65
N GLY A 456 29.06 13.07 -21.36
CA GLY A 456 27.72 12.61 -21.69
C GLY A 456 26.77 13.75 -22.07
N PHE A 457 25.47 13.48 -22.02
CA PHE A 457 24.42 14.41 -22.39
C PHE A 457 23.18 14.25 -21.50
N ALA A 458 22.54 15.37 -21.14
CA ALA A 458 21.36 15.40 -20.30
C ALA A 458 20.27 16.31 -20.87
N ASN A 459 19.08 15.77 -21.10
CA ASN A 459 17.89 16.49 -21.59
C ASN A 459 16.69 16.33 -20.61
N GLY A 460 15.90 17.39 -20.43
CA GLY A 460 14.75 17.35 -19.50
C GLY A 460 15.15 17.01 -18.06
N VAL A 461 16.29 17.53 -17.58
CA VAL A 461 16.84 17.23 -16.25
C VAL A 461 16.69 18.43 -15.30
N SER A 462 16.06 18.19 -14.15
CA SER A 462 15.77 19.18 -13.11
C SER A 462 16.16 18.65 -11.71
N PRO A 463 16.89 19.44 -10.88
CA PRO A 463 17.48 20.74 -11.19
C PRO A 463 18.62 20.59 -12.23
N PRO A 464 19.01 21.68 -12.92
CA PRO A 464 19.94 21.62 -14.04
C PRO A 464 21.22 20.82 -13.74
N PRO A 465 21.65 19.93 -14.65
CA PRO A 465 22.83 19.09 -14.49
C PRO A 465 24.11 19.93 -14.54
N CYS A 466 25.23 19.31 -14.18
CA CYS A 466 26.55 19.92 -14.28
C CYS A 466 26.98 20.19 -15.75
N PRO A 467 27.86 21.17 -16.03
CA PRO A 467 28.28 21.51 -17.39
C PRO A 467 28.90 20.37 -18.20
N LEU A 468 29.49 19.36 -17.53
CA LEU A 468 30.07 18.16 -18.18
C LEU A 468 29.01 17.25 -18.85
N LEU A 469 27.72 17.53 -18.65
CA LEU A 469 26.59 16.86 -19.32
C LEU A 469 25.74 17.83 -20.17
N GLN A 470 26.21 19.06 -20.39
CA GLN A 470 25.53 20.08 -21.20
C GLN A 470 26.28 20.29 -22.53
N ILE A 471 25.56 20.20 -23.65
CA ILE A 471 26.15 20.40 -24.98
C ILE A 471 26.23 21.89 -25.31
N ASN A 472 27.45 22.37 -25.62
CA ASN A 472 27.63 23.58 -26.43
C ASN A 472 27.20 23.27 -27.87
N THR A 473 26.36 24.11 -28.47
CA THR A 473 25.71 23.92 -29.77
C THR A 473 26.64 23.99 -31.00
N SER A 474 27.94 23.78 -30.82
CA SER A 474 29.00 23.90 -31.84
C SER A 474 29.74 22.59 -32.16
N VAL A 475 29.40 21.47 -31.53
CA VAL A 475 30.05 20.16 -31.76
C VAL A 475 29.04 19.06 -32.03
N THR A 476 29.04 18.52 -33.25
CA THR A 476 28.24 17.35 -33.64
C THR A 476 28.83 16.06 -33.07
N TYR A 477 28.24 15.57 -31.98
CA TYR A 477 28.71 14.36 -31.28
C TYR A 477 28.33 13.09 -32.05
N LYS A 478 29.33 12.40 -32.63
CA LYS A 478 29.14 11.05 -33.20
C LYS A 478 29.20 9.97 -32.11
N GLY A 479 28.19 9.95 -31.24
CA GLY A 479 28.02 8.96 -30.17
C GLY A 479 26.55 8.57 -29.99
N GLY A 480 26.29 7.37 -29.47
CA GLY A 480 24.97 6.71 -29.52
C GLY A 480 23.80 7.47 -28.87
N CYS A 481 24.09 8.48 -28.04
CA CYS A 481 23.09 9.38 -27.47
C CYS A 481 22.29 10.16 -28.56
N GLY A 482 22.85 10.36 -29.76
CA GLY A 482 22.22 11.15 -30.82
C GLY A 482 21.17 10.40 -31.64
N GLU A 483 21.36 9.10 -31.89
CA GLU A 483 20.52 8.33 -32.83
C GLU A 483 19.15 7.92 -32.23
N GLN A 484 19.02 7.91 -30.90
CA GLN A 484 17.73 7.66 -30.23
C GLN A 484 16.83 8.91 -30.08
N LEU A 485 17.29 10.09 -30.48
CA LEU A 485 16.57 11.35 -30.28
C LEU A 485 16.20 12.10 -31.58
N SER A 486 16.61 11.61 -32.74
CA SER A 486 16.51 12.30 -34.04
C SER A 486 15.14 12.22 -34.74
N LEU A 487 14.04 11.94 -34.01
CA LEU A 487 12.71 11.70 -34.59
C LEU A 487 11.66 12.79 -34.36
N ASN A 488 11.93 13.83 -33.56
CA ASN A 488 11.05 14.99 -33.42
C ASN A 488 11.89 16.28 -33.32
N GLY A 489 11.88 17.09 -34.37
CA GLY A 489 12.58 18.37 -34.45
C GLY A 489 11.67 19.49 -34.99
N ASP A 490 12.06 20.72 -34.66
CA ASP A 490 11.59 22.01 -35.21
C ASP A 490 10.08 22.33 -35.01
N LEU A 491 9.72 23.37 -34.26
CA LEU A 491 10.12 24.76 -34.49
C LEU A 491 10.23 25.61 -33.20
N VAL A 492 10.97 26.73 -33.29
CA VAL A 492 11.24 27.68 -32.20
C VAL A 492 10.98 29.10 -32.70
N ASP A 493 10.28 29.92 -31.89
CA ASP A 493 10.31 31.40 -31.81
C ASP A 493 9.01 31.92 -31.14
N GLN A 494 8.93 33.05 -30.41
CA GLN A 494 9.93 33.94 -29.80
C GLN A 494 9.24 34.73 -28.66
N VAL A 495 9.97 35.26 -27.65
CA VAL A 495 9.36 36.00 -26.52
C VAL A 495 10.05 37.36 -26.28
N PRO A 496 9.31 38.49 -26.34
CA PRO A 496 9.73 39.78 -25.78
C PRO A 496 9.43 39.86 -24.27
N SER A 497 10.36 40.43 -23.51
CA SER A 497 10.29 40.55 -22.03
C SER A 497 9.48 41.76 -21.54
N GLY A 498 8.82 41.63 -20.38
CA GLY A 498 8.27 42.76 -19.62
C GLY A 498 8.26 42.53 -18.11
N LEU A 499 8.94 43.37 -17.32
CA LEU A 499 8.91 43.35 -15.85
C LEU A 499 7.88 44.35 -15.31
N ALA A 500 7.05 43.93 -14.33
CA ALA A 500 6.26 44.87 -13.52
C ALA A 500 6.03 44.39 -12.07
N SER A 501 6.75 45.03 -11.14
CA SER A 501 6.36 45.43 -9.77
C SER A 501 5.34 44.61 -8.95
N ARG A 502 5.76 44.12 -7.78
CA ARG A 502 4.87 43.71 -6.67
C ARG A 502 4.23 44.92 -5.97
N ARG A 503 2.98 44.79 -5.52
CA ARG A 503 2.46 45.53 -4.34
C ARG A 503 1.88 44.57 -3.31
N ARG A 504 2.09 44.88 -2.03
CA ARG A 504 1.39 44.29 -0.87
C ARG A 504 0.29 45.26 -0.43
N THR A 505 -0.84 44.73 0.04
CA THR A 505 -1.78 45.42 0.93
C THR A 505 -2.24 44.45 2.04
N SER A 506 -2.73 45.01 3.14
CA SER A 506 -2.92 44.32 4.43
C SER A 506 -4.36 43.88 4.68
N TYR A 507 -4.54 42.70 5.30
CA TYR A 507 -5.82 42.29 5.87
C TYR A 507 -6.21 43.16 7.07
N PHE A 508 -7.48 43.60 7.08
CA PHE A 508 -8.16 44.07 8.29
C PHE A 508 -9.03 42.96 8.87
N ARG A 509 -9.15 42.89 10.20
CA ARG A 509 -10.14 42.06 10.89
C ARG A 509 -11.44 42.84 11.06
N PHE A 510 -12.58 42.17 10.90
CA PHE A 510 -13.84 42.58 11.52
C PHE A 510 -14.34 41.45 12.43
N THR A 511 -14.66 41.82 13.66
CA THR A 511 -15.40 40.98 14.62
C THR A 511 -16.84 41.49 14.69
N ALA A 512 -17.82 40.60 14.53
CA ALA A 512 -19.22 40.89 14.78
C ALA A 512 -19.73 39.96 15.89
N LEU A 513 -20.32 40.55 16.94
CA LEU A 513 -21.15 39.78 17.86
C LEU A 513 -22.49 39.50 17.16
N CYS A 514 -23.03 38.30 17.34
CA CYS A 514 -24.40 37.99 16.96
C CYS A 514 -25.28 38.03 18.21
N LEU A 515 -26.33 38.86 18.19
CA LEU A 515 -27.35 38.93 19.23
C LEU A 515 -28.44 37.88 18.96
N TYR A 516 -29.03 37.35 20.03
CA TYR A 516 -30.24 36.53 19.91
C TYR A 516 -31.43 37.39 19.45
N SER A 517 -32.22 36.84 18.54
CA SER A 517 -33.51 37.35 18.11
C SER A 517 -34.50 36.19 18.03
N ASP A 518 -35.44 36.11 18.97
CA ASP A 518 -36.54 35.15 18.92
C ASP A 518 -37.71 35.72 18.09
N ASP A 519 -38.06 35.06 16.98
CA ASP A 519 -39.38 35.17 16.32
C ASP A 519 -39.61 33.93 15.40
N PRO A 520 -40.79 33.69 14.80
CA PRO A 520 -41.71 32.73 15.38
C PRO A 520 -41.93 31.46 14.51
N GLN A 521 -42.87 30.61 14.94
CA GLN A 521 -43.12 29.29 14.36
C GLN A 521 -43.55 29.33 12.88
N VAL A 522 -42.62 29.04 11.97
CA VAL A 522 -42.97 28.58 10.61
C VAL A 522 -43.28 27.08 10.66
N SER A 523 -44.53 26.72 10.36
CA SER A 523 -44.99 25.34 10.26
C SER A 523 -44.36 24.64 9.04
N ARG A 524 -43.20 24.02 9.25
CA ARG A 524 -42.57 23.14 8.24
C ARG A 524 -43.55 22.02 7.85
N SER A 525 -43.98 22.00 6.59
CA SER A 525 -44.64 20.83 6.03
C SER A 525 -43.70 19.63 6.14
N LYS A 526 -44.10 18.58 6.84
CA LYS A 526 -43.34 17.32 6.83
C LYS A 526 -43.34 16.77 5.41
N ASN A 527 -42.16 16.47 4.88
CA ASN A 527 -42.04 15.73 3.62
C ASN A 527 -42.77 14.37 3.79
N PRO A 528 -43.49 13.88 2.76
CA PRO A 528 -44.14 12.58 2.84
C PRO A 528 -43.10 11.48 3.08
N GLY A 529 -43.42 10.53 3.95
CA GLY A 529 -42.57 9.37 4.26
C GLY A 529 -42.30 8.47 3.05
N PRO A 530 -41.22 7.67 3.04
CA PRO A 530 -40.87 6.83 1.89
C PRO A 530 -41.98 5.88 1.45
N LEU A 531 -42.75 5.31 2.38
CA LEU A 531 -43.89 4.44 2.05
C LEU A 531 -45.01 5.21 1.34
N THR A 532 -45.21 6.48 1.72
CA THR A 532 -46.19 7.37 1.09
C THR A 532 -45.73 7.80 -0.31
N GLN A 533 -44.45 8.14 -0.47
CA GLN A 533 -43.87 8.46 -1.79
C GLN A 533 -43.98 7.26 -2.75
N TYR A 534 -43.59 6.06 -2.29
CA TYR A 534 -43.69 4.82 -3.06
C TYR A 534 -45.13 4.54 -3.52
N LYS A 535 -46.10 4.61 -2.60
CA LYS A 535 -47.52 4.35 -2.90
C LYS A 535 -48.12 5.36 -3.88
N ASN A 536 -47.70 6.62 -3.82
CA ASN A 536 -48.13 7.63 -4.79
C ASN A 536 -47.60 7.32 -6.20
N LEU A 537 -46.31 6.99 -6.35
CA LEU A 537 -45.72 6.66 -7.66
C LEU A 537 -46.29 5.37 -8.27
N VAL A 538 -46.63 4.36 -7.45
CA VAL A 538 -47.36 3.16 -7.90
C VAL A 538 -48.78 3.53 -8.34
N LYS A 539 -49.50 4.36 -7.58
CA LYS A 539 -50.86 4.83 -7.93
C LYS A 539 -50.88 5.72 -9.19
N GLU A 540 -49.82 6.47 -9.44
CA GLU A 540 -49.60 7.27 -10.66
C GLU A 540 -49.16 6.41 -11.87
N GLY A 541 -48.96 5.10 -11.70
CA GLY A 541 -48.51 4.19 -12.76
C GLY A 541 -47.04 4.35 -13.16
N LYS A 542 -46.29 5.21 -12.45
CA LYS A 542 -44.85 5.48 -12.70
C LYS A 542 -43.96 4.34 -12.20
N LEU A 543 -44.38 3.64 -11.14
CA LEU A 543 -43.73 2.43 -10.63
C LEU A 543 -44.66 1.23 -10.75
N GLN A 544 -44.07 0.06 -11.02
CA GLN A 544 -44.74 -1.22 -10.85
C GLN A 544 -44.67 -1.63 -9.37
N PHE A 545 -45.77 -2.14 -8.83
CA PHE A 545 -45.81 -2.62 -7.45
C PHE A 545 -44.89 -3.83 -7.23
N ASP A 546 -44.05 -3.75 -6.20
CA ASP A 546 -43.20 -4.81 -5.67
C ASP A 546 -43.36 -4.86 -4.14
N PRO A 547 -43.83 -5.97 -3.54
CA PRO A 547 -43.99 -6.08 -2.09
C PRO A 547 -42.67 -6.02 -1.32
N TYR A 548 -41.53 -6.35 -1.95
CA TYR A 548 -40.21 -6.19 -1.33
C TYR A 548 -39.82 -4.70 -1.24
N GLN A 549 -40.12 -3.91 -2.28
CA GLN A 549 -39.93 -2.44 -2.26
C GLN A 549 -40.85 -1.78 -1.23
N GLU A 550 -42.14 -2.17 -1.17
CA GLU A 550 -43.07 -1.66 -0.15
C GLU A 550 -42.59 -1.96 1.27
N LYS A 551 -42.11 -3.19 1.53
CA LYS A 551 -41.57 -3.58 2.84
C LYS A 551 -40.36 -2.72 3.24
N VAL A 552 -39.40 -2.51 2.33
CA VAL A 552 -38.22 -1.66 2.61
C VAL A 552 -38.64 -0.20 2.83
N ALA A 553 -39.61 0.32 2.07
CA ALA A 553 -40.15 1.66 2.25
C ALA A 553 -40.83 1.84 3.63
N LEU A 554 -41.54 0.82 4.11
CA LEU A 554 -42.13 0.79 5.47
C LEU A 554 -41.06 0.82 6.56
N GLU A 555 -39.99 0.01 6.46
CA GLU A 555 -38.92 0.01 7.47
C GLU A 555 -38.15 1.34 7.50
N LEU A 556 -38.00 2.00 6.34
CA LEU A 556 -37.41 3.34 6.24
C LEU A 556 -38.31 4.42 6.88
N ASP A 557 -39.64 4.31 6.78
CA ASP A 557 -40.57 5.17 7.52
C ASP A 557 -40.52 4.89 9.04
N ASN A 558 -40.51 3.62 9.46
CA ASN A 558 -40.33 3.20 10.85
C ASN A 558 -39.00 3.72 11.46
N LEU A 559 -37.97 3.91 10.64
CA LEU A 559 -36.71 4.54 11.06
C LEU A 559 -36.82 6.07 11.14
N LEU A 560 -37.55 6.70 10.23
CA LEU A 560 -37.76 8.15 10.17
C LEU A 560 -38.44 8.68 11.44
N GLU A 561 -39.47 7.99 11.94
CA GLU A 561 -40.14 8.34 13.20
C GLU A 561 -39.20 8.26 14.41
N ARG A 562 -38.42 7.17 14.51
CA ARG A 562 -37.46 6.96 15.60
C ARG A 562 -36.36 8.02 15.62
N LEU A 563 -35.93 8.50 14.45
CA LEU A 563 -34.95 9.59 14.31
C LEU A 563 -35.47 10.92 14.87
N GLU A 564 -36.75 11.25 14.71
CA GLU A 564 -37.34 12.50 15.23
C GLU A 564 -37.35 12.57 16.77
N GLN A 565 -37.41 11.42 17.45
CA GLN A 565 -37.23 11.34 18.90
C GLN A 565 -35.74 11.36 19.29
N TYR A 566 -34.90 10.61 18.57
CA TYR A 566 -33.47 10.49 18.87
C TYR A 566 -32.71 11.82 18.74
N GLU A 567 -33.05 12.63 17.73
CA GLU A 567 -32.52 13.98 17.52
C GLU A 567 -32.63 14.86 18.79
N LYS A 568 -33.77 14.80 19.48
CA LYS A 568 -34.02 15.58 20.71
C LYS A 568 -33.14 15.10 21.86
N GLN A 569 -33.00 13.78 22.02
CA GLN A 569 -32.14 13.16 23.03
C GLN A 569 -30.65 13.51 22.81
N MET A 570 -30.19 13.52 21.56
CA MET A 570 -28.81 13.86 21.22
C MET A 570 -28.51 15.35 21.43
N LYS A 571 -29.46 16.25 21.14
CA LYS A 571 -29.34 17.67 21.51
C LYS A 571 -29.14 17.87 23.02
N GLU A 572 -29.94 17.20 23.84
CA GLU A 572 -29.76 17.22 25.30
C GLU A 572 -28.41 16.62 25.74
N TYR A 573 -27.99 15.50 25.13
CA TYR A 573 -26.74 14.82 25.46
C TYR A 573 -25.53 15.72 25.19
N HIS A 574 -25.45 16.37 24.02
CA HIS A 574 -24.31 17.26 23.72
C HIS A 574 -24.25 18.49 24.65
N VAL A 575 -25.41 19.02 25.10
CA VAL A 575 -25.45 20.08 26.12
C VAL A 575 -24.97 19.60 27.49
N LYS A 576 -25.28 18.37 27.88
CA LYS A 576 -24.80 17.75 29.14
C LYS A 576 -23.29 17.44 29.05
N LEU A 577 -22.84 16.97 27.89
CA LEU A 577 -21.44 16.64 27.61
C LEU A 577 -20.53 17.87 27.67
N ALA A 578 -20.87 18.95 26.94
CA ALA A 578 -20.04 20.16 26.89
C ALA A 578 -19.78 20.77 28.27
N LYS A 579 -20.81 20.80 29.14
CA LYS A 579 -20.69 21.25 30.54
C LYS A 579 -19.75 20.38 31.38
N TRP A 580 -19.74 19.06 31.15
CA TRP A 580 -18.82 18.14 31.84
C TRP A 580 -17.39 18.30 31.34
N GLU A 581 -17.18 18.49 30.03
CA GLU A 581 -15.85 18.68 29.44
C GLU A 581 -15.21 20.01 29.86
N GLU A 582 -16.00 21.09 29.90
CA GLU A 582 -15.60 22.38 30.49
C GLU A 582 -15.21 22.25 31.97
N SER A 583 -16.03 21.56 32.77
CA SER A 583 -15.74 21.31 34.19
C SER A 583 -14.44 20.51 34.37
N ARG A 584 -14.23 19.46 33.56
CA ARG A 584 -13.04 18.60 33.62
C ARG A 584 -11.75 19.34 33.29
N GLU A 585 -11.74 20.12 32.22
CA GLU A 585 -10.55 20.88 31.82
C GLU A 585 -10.21 21.99 32.83
N ASN A 586 -11.22 22.62 33.44
CA ASN A 586 -11.01 23.61 34.50
C ASN A 586 -10.37 23.01 35.76
N GLU A 587 -10.84 21.86 36.26
CA GLU A 587 -10.20 21.17 37.38
C GLU A 587 -8.81 20.61 37.03
N ARG A 588 -8.61 20.15 35.79
CA ARG A 588 -7.31 19.70 35.29
C ARG A 588 -6.24 20.80 35.40
N ARG A 589 -6.59 22.03 34.97
CA ARG A 589 -5.67 23.19 35.06
C ARG A 589 -5.33 23.54 36.50
N LYS A 590 -6.31 23.48 37.42
CA LYS A 590 -6.08 23.69 38.87
C LYS A 590 -5.13 22.64 39.46
N LEU A 591 -5.23 21.37 39.05
CA LEU A 591 -4.30 20.32 39.49
C LEU A 591 -2.89 20.53 38.92
N LEU A 592 -2.76 20.89 37.65
CA LEU A 592 -1.46 21.10 37.00
C LEU A 592 -0.70 22.30 37.62
N LEU A 593 -1.41 23.38 37.96
CA LEU A 593 -0.84 24.54 38.67
C LEU A 593 -0.29 24.17 40.06
N LYS A 594 -1.03 23.39 40.86
CA LYS A 594 -0.57 22.92 42.18
C LYS A 594 0.66 22.01 42.09
N GLU A 595 0.75 21.18 41.06
CA GLU A 595 1.94 20.34 40.81
C GLU A 595 3.14 21.19 40.33
N ALA A 596 2.92 22.31 39.63
CA ALA A 596 3.96 23.29 39.28
C ALA A 596 4.50 24.06 40.50
N GLU A 597 3.62 24.57 41.37
CA GLU A 597 3.98 25.24 42.64
C GLU A 597 4.89 24.36 43.52
N SER A 598 4.55 23.07 43.67
CA SER A 598 5.34 22.13 44.45
C SER A 598 6.72 21.85 43.84
N LYS A 599 6.84 21.85 42.50
CA LYS A 599 8.13 21.71 41.80
C LYS A 599 9.01 22.96 41.96
N GLN A 600 8.42 24.16 41.88
CA GLN A 600 9.11 25.43 42.11
C GLN A 600 9.76 25.46 43.51
N GLN A 601 8.98 25.20 44.56
CA GLN A 601 9.47 25.15 45.95
C GLN A 601 10.58 24.12 46.17
N ARG A 602 10.52 22.97 45.49
CA ARG A 602 11.56 21.92 45.58
C ARG A 602 12.87 22.34 44.92
N ASN A 603 12.82 23.06 43.79
CA ASN A 603 14.02 23.59 43.13
C ASN A 603 14.73 24.61 44.03
N GLU A 604 13.97 25.56 44.59
CA GLU A 604 14.52 26.58 45.51
C GLU A 604 15.15 25.97 46.77
N ALA A 605 14.62 24.85 47.26
CA ALA A 605 15.19 24.12 48.39
C ALA A 605 16.53 23.44 48.02
N LEU A 606 16.69 22.94 46.79
CA LEU A 606 17.95 22.38 46.31
C LEU A 606 19.04 23.46 46.20
N ASP A 607 18.73 24.61 45.59
CA ASP A 607 19.71 25.70 45.44
C ASP A 607 20.14 26.28 46.79
N LYS A 608 19.21 26.42 47.75
CA LYS A 608 19.52 26.79 49.14
C LYS A 608 20.43 25.77 49.84
N THR A 609 20.36 24.49 49.46
CA THR A 609 21.22 23.42 50.01
C THR A 609 22.60 23.39 49.35
N HIS A 610 22.73 23.83 48.09
CA HIS A 610 23.99 23.76 47.34
C HIS A 610 25.07 24.75 47.81
N ASN A 611 24.70 25.79 48.56
CA ASN A 611 25.60 26.85 49.02
C ASN A 611 26.40 26.53 50.31
N ARG A 612 26.61 25.25 50.67
CA ARG A 612 27.47 24.89 51.82
C ARG A 612 28.44 23.73 51.58
N ILE A 613 29.59 24.09 51.01
CA ILE A 613 30.88 23.36 51.08
C ILE A 613 30.93 21.98 50.38
N LEU A 614 31.00 21.95 49.04
CA LEU A 614 32.01 21.16 48.28
C LEU A 614 32.14 21.48 46.76
N GLY A 615 31.77 22.68 46.32
CA GLY A 615 31.52 23.03 44.91
C GLY A 615 32.69 23.03 43.90
N LYS A 616 33.76 22.23 44.09
CA LYS A 616 34.86 22.08 43.12
C LYS A 616 35.46 20.67 42.97
N TRP A 617 34.91 19.62 43.62
CA TRP A 617 35.54 18.28 43.58
C TRP A 617 34.62 17.08 43.21
N LEU A 618 33.31 17.29 43.02
CA LEU A 618 32.38 16.21 42.64
C LEU A 618 31.71 16.38 41.27
N ASP A 619 32.03 17.46 40.55
CA ASP A 619 31.40 17.80 39.27
C ASP A 619 32.08 17.10 38.06
N ARG A 620 32.41 15.82 38.22
CA ARG A 620 33.03 15.00 37.17
C ARG A 620 32.59 13.53 37.13
N ASN A 621 31.65 13.12 37.97
CA ASN A 621 31.03 11.78 37.89
C ASN A 621 29.64 11.75 38.56
N LYS A 622 28.60 12.18 37.83
CA LYS A 622 27.22 11.77 38.06
C LYS A 622 26.38 11.99 36.79
N PRO A 623 25.72 10.96 36.22
CA PRO A 623 24.74 11.18 35.18
C PRO A 623 23.51 11.88 35.78
N VAL A 624 22.99 12.91 35.10
CA VAL A 624 21.66 13.43 35.39
C VAL A 624 20.64 12.38 35.00
N ASN A 625 19.78 11.96 35.93
CA ASN A 625 18.70 11.02 35.64
C ASN A 625 17.72 11.65 34.65
N VAL A 626 17.83 11.26 33.37
CA VAL A 626 16.75 11.40 32.41
C VAL A 626 15.64 10.44 32.82
N GLU A 627 14.52 10.95 33.31
CA GLU A 627 13.37 10.11 33.65
C GLU A 627 12.91 9.33 32.39
N SER A 628 12.89 8.01 32.49
CA SER A 628 12.41 7.15 31.40
C SER A 628 10.93 7.38 31.14
N GLY A 629 10.47 7.10 29.91
CA GLY A 629 9.11 7.45 29.44
C GLY A 629 7.96 6.90 30.31
N VAL A 630 8.22 5.86 31.10
CA VAL A 630 7.28 5.28 32.08
C VAL A 630 6.84 6.31 33.12
N GLY A 631 7.75 7.17 33.60
CA GLY A 631 7.46 8.14 34.67
C GLY A 631 6.38 9.15 34.29
N LYS A 632 6.43 9.67 33.06
CA LYS A 632 5.43 10.63 32.53
C LYS A 632 4.05 10.00 32.41
N TRP A 633 3.97 8.77 31.90
CA TRP A 633 2.72 8.03 31.75
C TRP A 633 2.01 7.77 33.09
N VAL A 634 2.77 7.34 34.11
CA VAL A 634 2.24 7.15 35.47
C VAL A 634 1.77 8.47 36.09
N SER A 635 2.49 9.57 35.85
CA SER A 635 2.08 10.91 36.31
C SER A 635 0.75 11.35 35.68
N TYR A 636 0.62 11.18 34.35
CA TYR A 636 -0.61 11.48 33.61
C TYR A 636 -1.82 10.66 34.11
N LEU A 637 -1.69 9.33 34.21
CA LEU A 637 -2.79 8.47 34.69
C LEU A 637 -3.22 8.78 36.12
N ASN A 638 -2.29 9.17 37.00
CA ASN A 638 -2.63 9.59 38.35
C ASN A 638 -3.32 10.96 38.40
N ARG A 639 -3.17 11.82 37.39
CA ARG A 639 -3.96 13.04 37.22
C ARG A 639 -5.38 12.73 36.71
N GLU A 640 -5.55 11.86 35.71
CA GLU A 640 -6.89 11.46 35.23
C GLU A 640 -7.72 10.79 36.33
N LYS A 641 -7.13 9.88 37.13
CA LYS A 641 -7.81 9.26 38.28
C LYS A 641 -8.27 10.26 39.34
N LYS A 642 -7.52 11.36 39.56
CA LYS A 642 -7.96 12.46 40.44
C LYS A 642 -9.14 13.23 39.83
N LEU A 643 -9.15 13.43 38.52
CA LEU A 643 -10.22 14.15 37.82
C LEU A 643 -11.54 13.37 37.82
N ASP A 644 -11.50 12.06 37.64
CA ASP A 644 -12.71 11.20 37.74
C ASP A 644 -13.37 11.27 39.12
N LEU A 645 -12.57 11.44 40.19
CA LEU A 645 -13.06 11.59 41.57
C LEU A 645 -13.63 12.99 41.87
N VAL A 646 -13.15 14.04 41.20
CA VAL A 646 -13.56 15.43 41.45
C VAL A 646 -14.73 15.86 40.56
N VAL A 647 -14.73 15.44 39.29
CA VAL A 647 -15.66 15.92 38.24
C VAL A 647 -16.80 14.92 38.00
N GLY A 648 -16.63 13.67 38.44
CA GLY A 648 -17.59 12.60 38.21
C GLY A 648 -17.56 12.02 36.79
N LYS A 649 -18.40 11.01 36.55
CA LYS A 649 -18.42 10.24 35.31
C LYS A 649 -18.94 11.05 34.11
N ARG A 650 -18.36 10.80 32.93
CA ARG A 650 -18.84 11.35 31.65
C ARG A 650 -20.30 10.98 31.41
N PRO A 651 -21.15 11.88 30.89
CA PRO A 651 -22.50 11.54 30.44
C PRO A 651 -22.51 10.39 29.42
N SER A 652 -23.52 9.52 29.48
CA SER A 652 -23.70 8.41 28.56
C SER A 652 -24.42 8.84 27.27
N VAL A 653 -23.96 8.37 26.12
CA VAL A 653 -24.64 8.56 24.82
C VAL A 653 -26.03 7.91 24.86
N PRO A 654 -27.10 8.58 24.41
CA PRO A 654 -28.41 7.97 24.17
C PRO A 654 -28.33 6.80 23.19
N ALA A 655 -29.10 5.73 23.43
CA ALA A 655 -29.11 4.54 22.59
C ALA A 655 -29.64 4.88 21.18
N ALA A 656 -28.81 4.70 20.15
CA ALA A 656 -29.17 4.96 18.77
C ALA A 656 -30.26 3.99 18.28
N PRO A 657 -31.28 4.45 17.52
CA PRO A 657 -32.22 3.56 16.88
C PRO A 657 -31.48 2.76 15.80
N LYS A 658 -31.67 1.42 15.75
CA LYS A 658 -31.05 0.60 14.70
C LYS A 658 -31.40 1.13 13.31
N GLY A 659 -30.37 1.39 12.52
CA GLY A 659 -30.44 1.77 11.12
C GLY A 659 -30.79 0.59 10.22
N LEU A 660 -30.46 0.66 8.92
CA LEU A 660 -30.86 -0.36 7.94
C LEU A 660 -29.75 -0.66 6.92
N TYR A 661 -29.49 -1.94 6.67
CA TYR A 661 -28.60 -2.42 5.62
C TYR A 661 -29.43 -3.13 4.55
N ILE A 662 -29.59 -2.50 3.39
CA ILE A 662 -30.48 -2.95 2.31
C ILE A 662 -29.66 -3.64 1.22
N TYR A 663 -29.93 -4.92 0.96
CA TYR A 663 -29.17 -5.70 -0.03
C TYR A 663 -30.07 -6.53 -0.96
N GLY A 664 -29.58 -6.84 -2.15
CA GLY A 664 -30.32 -7.59 -3.18
C GLY A 664 -29.78 -7.33 -4.58
N ASN A 665 -30.44 -7.89 -5.60
CA ASN A 665 -29.95 -7.91 -6.99
C ASN A 665 -29.78 -6.53 -7.63
N VAL A 666 -29.06 -6.49 -8.76
CA VAL A 666 -28.99 -5.32 -9.66
C VAL A 666 -30.41 -4.92 -10.11
N GLY A 667 -30.69 -3.60 -10.16
CA GLY A 667 -31.96 -3.10 -10.69
C GLY A 667 -33.19 -3.23 -9.77
N SER A 668 -33.06 -3.82 -8.58
CA SER A 668 -34.16 -4.07 -7.61
C SER A 668 -34.79 -2.81 -6.97
N GLY A 669 -34.25 -1.61 -7.20
CA GLY A 669 -34.81 -0.34 -6.68
C GLY A 669 -34.17 0.22 -5.40
N LYS A 670 -33.06 -0.36 -4.91
CA LYS A 670 -32.34 0.09 -3.69
C LYS A 670 -32.08 1.60 -3.64
N THR A 671 -31.47 2.16 -4.69
CA THR A 671 -31.08 3.58 -4.75
C THR A 671 -32.31 4.50 -4.66
N MET A 672 -33.37 4.20 -5.40
CA MET A 672 -34.66 4.92 -5.34
C MET A 672 -35.24 5.00 -3.92
N LEU A 673 -35.18 3.90 -3.16
CA LEU A 673 -35.67 3.86 -1.79
C LEU A 673 -34.77 4.69 -0.85
N MET A 674 -33.46 4.70 -1.08
CA MET A 674 -32.53 5.61 -0.42
C MET A 674 -32.79 7.08 -0.78
N ASP A 675 -33.13 7.40 -2.04
CA ASP A 675 -33.47 8.76 -2.50
C ASP A 675 -34.69 9.30 -1.75
N MET A 676 -35.76 8.50 -1.65
CA MET A 676 -36.98 8.82 -0.91
C MET A 676 -36.70 9.08 0.56
N PHE A 677 -35.96 8.19 1.22
CA PHE A 677 -35.61 8.30 2.64
C PHE A 677 -34.67 9.48 2.94
N TYR A 678 -33.60 9.65 2.16
CA TYR A 678 -32.70 10.79 2.32
C TYR A 678 -33.42 12.11 2.03
N SER A 679 -34.42 12.14 1.16
CA SER A 679 -35.29 13.31 0.97
C SER A 679 -36.22 13.55 2.17
N ALA A 680 -36.76 12.49 2.77
CA ALA A 680 -37.68 12.57 3.91
C ALA A 680 -37.01 13.04 5.21
N THR A 681 -35.74 12.70 5.47
CA THR A 681 -35.00 13.17 6.68
C THR A 681 -34.74 14.69 6.72
N LYS A 682 -35.07 15.44 5.65
CA LYS A 682 -34.76 16.87 5.54
C LYS A 682 -35.55 17.69 6.55
N GLY A 683 -34.82 18.27 7.51
CA GLY A 683 -35.41 19.07 8.59
C GLY A 683 -35.87 18.27 9.81
N ILE A 684 -35.66 16.93 9.81
CA ILE A 684 -35.84 16.05 10.98
C ILE A 684 -34.50 15.88 11.69
N VAL A 685 -33.48 15.35 11.01
CA VAL A 685 -32.12 15.17 11.56
C VAL A 685 -31.26 16.40 11.25
N THR A 686 -30.44 16.85 12.20
CA THR A 686 -29.57 18.04 12.01
C THR A 686 -28.32 17.72 11.19
N HIS A 687 -27.55 16.69 11.52
CA HIS A 687 -26.35 16.32 10.75
C HIS A 687 -26.67 15.15 9.81
N ARG A 688 -26.53 15.37 8.51
CA ARG A 688 -26.89 14.38 7.48
C ARG A 688 -25.92 14.43 6.33
N ARG A 689 -25.36 13.27 5.97
CA ARG A 689 -24.59 13.11 4.73
C ARG A 689 -25.02 11.84 3.99
N ARG A 690 -24.82 11.86 2.68
CA ARG A 690 -24.95 10.72 1.79
C ARG A 690 -23.73 10.66 0.90
N PHE A 691 -23.22 9.46 0.64
CA PHE A 691 -22.08 9.23 -0.24
C PHE A 691 -22.27 7.98 -1.09
N HIS A 692 -21.66 7.96 -2.28
CA HIS A 692 -21.27 6.72 -2.94
C HIS A 692 -19.92 6.19 -2.41
N PHE A 693 -19.60 4.92 -2.63
CA PHE A 693 -18.37 4.30 -2.14
C PHE A 693 -17.08 5.04 -2.53
N HIS A 694 -16.87 5.37 -3.81
CA HIS A 694 -15.63 6.05 -4.25
C HIS A 694 -15.54 7.49 -3.68
N GLU A 695 -16.66 8.22 -3.69
CA GLU A 695 -16.77 9.56 -3.09
C GLU A 695 -16.43 9.56 -1.58
N ALA A 696 -16.97 8.60 -0.84
CA ALA A 696 -16.65 8.41 0.58
C ALA A 696 -15.16 8.13 0.78
N MET A 697 -14.58 7.21 0.01
CA MET A 697 -13.16 6.87 0.11
C MET A 697 -12.25 8.06 -0.25
N LEU A 698 -12.64 8.89 -1.24
CA LEU A 698 -11.95 10.14 -1.58
C LEU A 698 -12.01 11.16 -0.44
N GLU A 699 -13.17 11.47 0.14
CA GLU A 699 -13.27 12.43 1.25
C GLU A 699 -12.57 11.89 2.52
N ILE A 700 -12.61 10.57 2.76
CA ILE A 700 -11.85 9.91 3.83
C ILE A 700 -10.34 10.13 3.62
N ASN A 701 -9.81 9.84 2.42
CA ASN A 701 -8.42 10.11 2.07
C ASN A 701 -8.06 11.60 2.26
N GLU A 702 -8.85 12.51 1.70
CA GLU A 702 -8.57 13.95 1.72
C GLU A 702 -8.60 14.55 3.15
N ARG A 703 -9.49 14.07 4.01
CA ARG A 703 -9.53 14.44 5.45
C ARG A 703 -8.37 13.87 6.24
N MET A 704 -7.96 12.63 5.97
CA MET A 704 -6.74 12.04 6.55
C MET A 704 -5.51 12.89 6.15
N HIS A 705 -5.40 13.29 4.88
CA HIS A 705 -4.33 14.16 4.39
C HIS A 705 -4.31 15.49 5.13
N LYS A 706 -5.47 16.15 5.31
CA LYS A 706 -5.58 17.42 6.03
C LYS A 706 -5.10 17.30 7.49
N ILE A 707 -5.52 16.26 8.21
CA ILE A 707 -5.12 16.02 9.62
C ILE A 707 -3.62 15.75 9.72
N TRP A 708 -3.12 14.82 8.91
CA TRP A 708 -1.70 14.45 8.87
C TRP A 708 -0.80 15.65 8.52
N LYS A 709 -1.24 16.50 7.59
CA LYS A 709 -0.50 17.71 7.18
C LYS A 709 -0.46 18.77 8.28
N SER A 710 -1.53 18.95 9.06
CA SER A 710 -1.48 19.78 10.28
C SER A 710 -0.49 19.23 11.31
N GLU A 711 -0.49 17.92 11.58
CA GLU A 711 0.47 17.33 12.54
C GLU A 711 1.93 17.51 12.10
N VAL A 712 2.23 17.37 10.81
CA VAL A 712 3.59 17.57 10.27
C VAL A 712 4.01 19.04 10.39
N GLN A 713 3.08 19.98 10.25
CA GLN A 713 3.35 21.41 10.45
C GLN A 713 3.49 21.79 11.93
N GLU A 714 2.69 21.22 12.83
CA GLU A 714 2.82 21.43 14.28
C GLU A 714 4.10 20.79 14.85
N LYS A 715 4.50 19.61 14.35
CA LYS A 715 5.80 18.99 14.64
C LYS A 715 7.00 19.82 14.14
N SER A 716 6.78 20.77 13.23
CA SER A 716 7.76 21.79 12.81
C SER A 716 7.80 23.02 13.75
N MET A 717 6.82 23.20 14.63
CA MET A 717 6.70 24.34 15.54
C MET A 717 6.70 23.93 17.02
N GLN A 718 7.82 23.41 17.51
CA GLN A 718 8.12 23.30 18.95
C GLN A 718 8.36 24.68 19.62
N SER A 719 7.44 25.63 19.41
CA SER A 719 7.47 26.97 20.01
C SER A 719 6.10 27.51 20.44
N SER A 720 5.00 26.77 20.23
CA SER A 720 3.71 27.08 20.85
C SER A 720 3.66 26.59 22.30
N ILE A 721 4.46 27.22 23.17
CA ILE A 721 4.16 27.19 24.60
C ILE A 721 2.80 27.86 24.74
N ALA A 722 1.77 27.11 25.14
CA ALA A 722 0.40 27.61 25.19
C ALA A 722 0.37 28.96 25.91
N ASN A 723 -0.18 30.00 25.26
CA ASN A 723 0.02 31.42 25.65
C ASN A 723 -0.27 31.75 27.13
N TRP A 724 -1.12 30.96 27.79
CA TRP A 724 -1.40 31.09 29.22
C TRP A 724 -0.21 30.68 30.12
N ILE A 725 0.59 29.66 29.73
CA ILE A 725 1.76 29.15 30.48
C ILE A 725 2.90 30.18 30.48
N ILE A 726 3.12 30.87 29.36
CA ILE A 726 4.16 31.91 29.22
C ILE A 726 4.01 32.98 30.32
N ASN A 727 2.76 33.37 30.60
CA ASN A 727 2.39 34.44 31.52
C ASN A 727 2.32 34.01 33.01
N LEU A 728 2.59 32.75 33.35
CA LEU A 728 2.56 32.28 34.74
C LEU A 728 3.79 32.77 35.55
N PRO A 729 3.68 32.96 36.88
CA PRO A 729 4.78 33.37 37.74
C PRO A 729 5.67 32.18 38.17
N PHE A 730 6.20 31.42 37.20
CA PHE A 730 7.07 30.26 37.43
C PHE A 730 8.37 30.36 36.63
N ASP A 731 9.43 29.70 37.12
CA ASP A 731 10.72 29.61 36.43
C ASP A 731 10.63 28.84 35.10
N THR A 732 11.57 29.13 34.19
CA THR A 732 11.64 28.52 32.85
C THR A 732 11.57 27.00 32.89
N LYS A 733 12.32 26.34 33.80
CA LYS A 733 12.31 24.87 33.98
C LYS A 733 10.93 24.30 34.34
N VAL A 734 10.11 25.06 35.07
CA VAL A 734 8.75 24.65 35.46
C VAL A 734 7.77 24.89 34.31
N LYS A 735 7.92 25.99 33.57
CA LYS A 735 7.15 26.28 32.35
C LYS A 735 7.41 25.26 31.23
N GLU A 736 8.66 24.87 31.02
CA GLU A 736 9.07 23.82 30.10
C GLU A 736 8.42 22.47 30.47
N TRP A 737 8.37 22.12 31.76
CA TRP A 737 7.65 20.94 32.21
C TRP A 737 6.14 21.04 31.96
N MET A 738 5.48 22.17 32.29
CA MET A 738 4.05 22.35 32.02
C MET A 738 3.71 22.25 30.52
N ALA A 739 4.53 22.85 29.66
CA ALA A 739 4.38 22.74 28.20
C ALA A 739 4.54 21.29 27.71
N ALA A 740 5.49 20.54 28.27
CA ALA A 740 5.67 19.12 27.97
C ALA A 740 4.50 18.24 28.46
N GLU A 741 3.79 18.61 29.53
CA GLU A 741 2.61 17.89 30.03
C GLU A 741 1.34 18.19 29.21
N GLU A 742 1.15 19.42 28.73
CA GLU A 742 0.08 19.73 27.76
C GLU A 742 0.32 19.01 26.44
N SER A 743 1.54 19.10 25.89
CA SER A 743 1.90 18.37 24.68
C SER A 743 1.80 16.85 24.86
N TYR A 744 2.04 16.32 26.07
CA TYR A 744 1.81 14.90 26.34
C TYR A 744 0.32 14.53 26.31
N LYS A 745 -0.59 15.36 26.85
CA LYS A 745 -2.05 15.16 26.69
C LYS A 745 -2.42 15.15 25.21
N GLU A 746 -1.98 16.14 24.44
CA GLU A 746 -2.29 16.27 23.01
C GLU A 746 -1.82 15.02 22.25
N ASN A 747 -0.57 14.58 22.47
CA ASN A 747 -0.02 13.35 21.89
C ASN A 747 -0.65 12.04 22.43
N MET A 748 -1.35 12.05 23.58
CA MET A 748 -2.16 10.90 24.03
C MET A 748 -3.56 10.90 23.40
N GLN A 749 -4.13 12.07 23.10
CA GLN A 749 -5.46 12.20 22.47
C GLN A 749 -5.41 12.01 20.95
N MET A 750 -4.33 12.45 20.29
CA MET A 750 -4.11 12.37 18.83
C MET A 750 -3.48 11.04 18.35
N LYS A 751 -3.60 9.95 19.13
CA LYS A 751 -2.89 8.69 18.80
C LYS A 751 -3.34 7.96 17.54
N ASN A 752 -4.54 8.27 17.04
CA ASN A 752 -5.19 7.55 15.97
C ASN A 752 -5.85 8.52 14.99
N ILE A 753 -5.51 8.41 13.71
CA ILE A 753 -5.99 9.29 12.65
C ILE A 753 -7.45 8.96 12.30
N LEU A 754 -7.83 7.67 12.20
CA LEU A 754 -9.20 7.29 11.79
C LEU A 754 -10.30 7.85 12.70
N PRO A 755 -10.19 7.82 14.05
CA PRO A 755 -11.15 8.48 14.93
C PRO A 755 -11.22 10.00 14.73
N ALA A 756 -10.08 10.66 14.50
CA ALA A 756 -10.04 12.11 14.26
C ALA A 756 -10.67 12.52 12.91
N VAL A 757 -10.68 11.63 11.93
CA VAL A 757 -11.44 11.77 10.68
C VAL A 757 -12.92 11.57 10.94
N ALA A 758 -13.29 10.45 11.56
CA ALA A 758 -14.68 10.08 11.84
C ALA A 758 -15.42 11.17 12.63
N ASP A 759 -14.81 11.68 13.71
CA ASP A 759 -15.38 12.75 14.53
C ASP A 759 -15.62 14.06 13.76
N LYS A 760 -14.95 14.25 12.62
CA LYS A 760 -15.13 15.39 11.70
C LYS A 760 -15.99 15.05 10.48
N PHE A 761 -16.20 13.77 10.16
CA PHE A 761 -16.72 13.30 8.86
C PHE A 761 -18.15 13.77 8.58
N LEU A 762 -19.00 13.85 9.61
CA LEU A 762 -20.41 14.21 9.49
C LEU A 762 -20.75 15.63 9.98
N VAL A 763 -19.80 16.34 10.57
CA VAL A 763 -20.02 17.68 11.15
C VAL A 763 -19.51 18.74 10.19
N ASP A 764 -20.42 19.57 9.68
CA ASP A 764 -20.05 20.72 8.86
C ASP A 764 -19.53 21.86 9.76
N GLN A 765 -18.44 22.51 9.35
CA GLN A 765 -17.72 23.51 10.16
C GLN A 765 -18.57 24.75 10.54
N ASN A 766 -19.72 24.94 9.89
CA ASN A 766 -20.66 26.04 10.12
C ASN A 766 -21.92 25.63 10.92
N SER A 767 -22.02 24.37 11.36
CA SER A 767 -23.19 23.85 12.08
C SER A 767 -22.99 23.83 13.60
N ASP A 768 -24.04 24.17 14.33
CA ASP A 768 -24.12 23.98 15.78
C ASP A 768 -24.12 22.47 16.07
N GLY A 769 -23.00 21.94 16.57
CA GLY A 769 -22.71 20.49 16.71
C GLY A 769 -23.57 19.72 17.72
N ARG A 770 -24.84 20.09 17.89
CA ARG A 770 -25.81 19.53 18.83
C ARG A 770 -26.95 18.90 18.05
N GLY A 771 -27.03 17.57 18.09
CA GLY A 771 -28.07 16.82 17.40
C GLY A 771 -27.64 15.40 17.06
N ALA A 772 -28.55 14.65 16.43
CA ALA A 772 -28.22 13.34 15.89
C ALA A 772 -27.46 13.48 14.56
N SER A 773 -26.84 12.37 14.16
CA SER A 773 -26.10 12.24 12.90
C SER A 773 -26.61 11.04 12.12
N ILE A 774 -26.88 11.23 10.83
CA ILE A 774 -27.22 10.14 9.90
C ILE A 774 -26.25 10.09 8.72
N LEU A 775 -25.79 8.88 8.42
CA LEU A 775 -24.96 8.55 7.26
C LEU A 775 -25.76 7.61 6.35
N CYS A 776 -26.03 8.07 5.12
CA CYS A 776 -26.54 7.25 4.03
C CYS A 776 -25.37 6.81 3.15
N PHE A 777 -25.13 5.52 2.98
CA PHE A 777 -23.99 5.00 2.20
C PHE A 777 -24.49 4.11 1.07
N ASP A 778 -24.31 4.54 -0.18
CA ASP A 778 -24.72 3.76 -1.36
C ASP A 778 -23.61 2.88 -1.91
N GLU A 779 -24.00 1.68 -2.33
CA GLU A 779 -23.14 0.61 -2.86
C GLU A 779 -21.90 0.28 -1.99
N ILE A 780 -22.10 0.04 -0.68
CA ILE A 780 -21.02 -0.46 0.21
C ILE A 780 -20.37 -1.70 -0.42
N GLN A 781 -19.05 -1.62 -0.55
CA GLN A 781 -18.14 -2.62 -1.10
C GLN A 781 -16.84 -2.63 -0.27
N THR A 782 -16.08 -3.72 -0.35
CA THR A 782 -14.76 -3.86 0.29
C THR A 782 -13.76 -4.37 -0.74
N VAL A 783 -13.43 -3.50 -1.72
CA VAL A 783 -12.61 -3.85 -2.90
C VAL A 783 -11.13 -4.07 -2.59
N ASP A 784 -10.64 -3.56 -1.46
CA ASP A 784 -9.24 -3.70 -1.05
C ASP A 784 -9.06 -3.64 0.49
N VAL A 785 -7.85 -3.99 0.93
CA VAL A 785 -7.40 -4.02 2.33
C VAL A 785 -7.55 -2.67 3.05
N PHE A 786 -7.27 -1.56 2.36
CA PHE A 786 -7.35 -0.22 2.93
C PHE A 786 -8.80 0.25 3.05
N ALA A 787 -9.68 -0.06 2.10
CA ALA A 787 -11.12 0.13 2.22
C ALA A 787 -11.68 -0.60 3.45
N ILE A 788 -11.27 -1.85 3.69
CA ILE A 788 -11.69 -2.62 4.87
C ILE A 788 -11.24 -1.93 6.17
N VAL A 789 -9.97 -1.51 6.27
CA VAL A 789 -9.45 -0.88 7.49
C VAL A 789 -10.04 0.51 7.73
N ALA A 790 -10.15 1.34 6.69
CA ALA A 790 -10.71 2.69 6.77
C ALA A 790 -12.20 2.67 7.09
N LEU A 791 -13.00 1.84 6.40
CA LEU A 791 -14.43 1.69 6.72
C LEU A 791 -14.63 1.05 8.09
N SER A 792 -13.89 -0.01 8.45
CA SER A 792 -14.00 -0.63 9.77
C SER A 792 -13.73 0.37 10.89
N GLY A 793 -12.63 1.14 10.82
CA GLY A 793 -12.31 2.15 11.83
C GLY A 793 -13.30 3.31 11.89
N ILE A 794 -13.70 3.87 10.74
CA ILE A 794 -14.57 5.05 10.68
C ILE A 794 -16.03 4.69 11.02
N ILE A 795 -16.59 3.63 10.43
CA ILE A 795 -17.96 3.19 10.71
C ILE A 795 -18.07 2.71 12.17
N SER A 796 -17.12 1.93 12.68
CA SER A 796 -17.13 1.52 14.10
C SER A 796 -17.09 2.71 15.05
N ARG A 797 -16.31 3.76 14.74
CA ARG A 797 -16.29 5.00 15.53
C ARG A 797 -17.63 5.73 15.45
N LEU A 798 -18.15 5.98 14.26
CA LEU A 798 -19.40 6.72 14.04
C LEU A 798 -20.59 6.04 14.72
N LEU A 799 -20.74 4.72 14.57
CA LEU A 799 -21.80 3.95 15.22
C LEU A 799 -21.66 3.99 16.75
N SER A 800 -20.43 3.88 17.27
CA SER A 800 -20.16 3.94 18.71
C SER A 800 -20.32 5.34 19.32
N THR A 801 -20.36 6.41 18.51
CA THR A 801 -20.70 7.78 18.96
C THR A 801 -22.17 8.15 18.76
N GLY A 802 -23.01 7.23 18.27
CA GLY A 802 -24.45 7.43 18.10
C GLY A 802 -24.89 7.87 16.70
N THR A 803 -24.05 7.69 15.68
CA THR A 803 -24.48 7.86 14.28
C THR A 803 -25.42 6.73 13.87
N VAL A 804 -26.49 7.04 13.15
CA VAL A 804 -27.36 6.07 12.49
C VAL A 804 -26.88 5.85 11.05
N LEU A 805 -26.64 4.60 10.68
CA LEU A 805 -26.25 4.20 9.32
C LEU A 805 -27.46 3.66 8.55
N VAL A 806 -27.67 4.16 7.33
CA VAL A 806 -28.49 3.46 6.32
C VAL A 806 -27.58 3.15 5.14
N ALA A 807 -27.59 1.92 4.67
CA ALA A 807 -26.68 1.44 3.63
C ALA A 807 -27.41 0.71 2.52
N THR A 808 -26.91 0.83 1.28
CA THR A 808 -27.25 -0.10 0.19
C THR A 808 -26.02 -0.91 -0.23
N SER A 809 -26.22 -2.17 -0.60
CA SER A 809 -25.21 -2.98 -1.30
C SER A 809 -25.87 -3.99 -2.22
N ASN A 810 -25.08 -4.62 -3.08
CA ASN A 810 -25.50 -5.77 -3.87
C ASN A 810 -25.21 -7.10 -3.17
N ARG A 811 -24.49 -7.09 -2.03
CA ARG A 811 -24.14 -8.27 -1.22
C ARG A 811 -24.68 -8.14 0.21
N ALA A 812 -24.96 -9.26 0.87
CA ALA A 812 -25.22 -9.28 2.32
C ALA A 812 -23.97 -8.76 3.08
N PRO A 813 -24.07 -8.33 4.35
CA PRO A 813 -22.91 -7.86 5.11
C PRO A 813 -21.78 -8.88 5.13
N SER A 814 -22.10 -10.14 5.42
CA SER A 814 -21.16 -11.29 5.42
C SER A 814 -20.46 -11.53 4.08
N ASP A 815 -21.10 -11.15 2.97
CA ASP A 815 -20.62 -11.38 1.61
C ASP A 815 -19.77 -10.23 1.06
N LEU A 816 -19.64 -9.10 1.77
CA LEU A 816 -18.81 -7.97 1.31
C LEU A 816 -17.36 -8.42 1.06
N ASN A 817 -16.77 -9.15 2.02
CA ASN A 817 -15.39 -9.62 2.01
C ASN A 817 -15.30 -11.13 1.78
N GLN A 818 -15.93 -11.63 0.71
CA GLN A 818 -15.78 -13.02 0.25
C GLN A 818 -14.31 -13.41 0.00
N ASP A 819 -13.43 -12.42 -0.19
CA ASP A 819 -12.00 -12.57 -0.42
C ASP A 819 -11.17 -12.80 0.86
N GLY A 820 -11.77 -12.67 2.05
CA GLY A 820 -11.12 -12.92 3.34
C GLY A 820 -10.02 -11.92 3.72
N MET A 821 -9.92 -10.78 3.05
CA MET A 821 -8.91 -9.75 3.29
C MET A 821 -9.07 -9.17 4.72
N GLN A 822 -7.99 -9.17 5.52
CA GLN A 822 -8.02 -8.63 6.90
C GLN A 822 -9.21 -9.11 7.75
N TRP A 823 -9.52 -10.42 7.70
CA TRP A 823 -10.73 -11.01 8.28
C TRP A 823 -11.01 -10.58 9.73
N GLU A 824 -10.00 -10.49 10.59
CA GLU A 824 -10.16 -10.03 11.99
C GLU A 824 -10.58 -8.56 12.15
N ILE A 825 -10.31 -7.69 11.17
CA ILE A 825 -10.72 -6.29 11.16
C ILE A 825 -12.10 -6.15 10.49
N PHE A 826 -12.40 -7.03 9.54
CA PHE A 826 -13.71 -7.13 8.90
C PHE A 826 -14.79 -7.70 9.84
N LEU A 827 -14.49 -8.74 10.63
CA LEU A 827 -15.42 -9.27 11.64
C LEU A 827 -15.89 -8.18 12.62
N LYS A 828 -14.98 -7.31 13.07
CA LYS A 828 -15.30 -6.18 13.95
C LYS A 828 -16.25 -5.16 13.29
N LEU A 829 -16.22 -5.04 11.97
CA LEU A 829 -17.18 -4.26 11.20
C LEU A 829 -18.52 -4.99 11.07
N LEU A 830 -18.54 -6.31 10.85
CA LEU A 830 -19.77 -7.10 10.86
C LEU A 830 -20.49 -7.03 12.21
N ASP A 831 -19.79 -7.27 13.32
CA ASP A 831 -20.32 -7.14 14.68
C ASP A 831 -20.98 -5.77 14.88
N LYS A 832 -20.36 -4.70 14.35
CA LYS A 832 -20.87 -3.33 14.42
C LYS A 832 -22.06 -3.08 13.50
N LEU A 833 -22.12 -3.70 12.32
CA LEU A 833 -23.29 -3.62 11.44
C LEU A 833 -24.48 -4.38 12.06
N ASP A 834 -24.28 -5.57 12.60
CA ASP A 834 -25.35 -6.35 13.23
C ASP A 834 -25.80 -5.74 14.58
N ASP A 835 -24.91 -5.14 15.36
CA ASP A 835 -25.26 -4.35 16.55
C ASP A 835 -26.19 -3.17 16.19
N HIS A 836 -25.85 -2.40 15.16
CA HIS A 836 -26.44 -1.07 14.93
C HIS A 836 -27.41 -0.97 13.73
N CYS A 837 -27.55 -1.99 12.89
CA CYS A 837 -28.44 -2.00 11.72
C CYS A 837 -29.42 -3.19 11.75
N GLY A 838 -30.53 -3.06 11.02
CA GLY A 838 -31.38 -4.17 10.59
C GLY A 838 -31.07 -4.54 9.14
N THR A 839 -30.72 -5.80 8.90
CA THR A 839 -30.34 -6.31 7.56
C THR A 839 -31.58 -6.76 6.79
N VAL A 840 -31.87 -6.15 5.63
CA VAL A 840 -33.10 -6.35 4.85
C VAL A 840 -32.79 -6.71 3.41
N LEU A 841 -33.28 -7.89 2.99
CA LEU A 841 -33.22 -8.35 1.59
C LEU A 841 -34.35 -7.72 0.76
N ILE A 842 -34.00 -7.12 -0.38
CA ILE A 842 -34.92 -6.75 -1.45
C ILE A 842 -34.89 -7.85 -2.54
N GLY A 843 -35.91 -8.72 -2.48
CA GLY A 843 -35.87 -10.08 -3.05
C GLY A 843 -36.34 -10.24 -4.50
N SER A 844 -36.43 -9.17 -5.29
CA SER A 844 -36.79 -9.25 -6.71
C SER A 844 -35.61 -9.69 -7.58
N GLU A 845 -35.82 -10.70 -8.43
CA GLU A 845 -34.91 -11.04 -9.56
C GLU A 845 -35.07 -10.06 -10.74
N THR A 846 -36.14 -9.26 -10.70
CA THR A 846 -36.51 -8.26 -11.70
C THR A 846 -35.54 -7.07 -11.70
N ASP A 847 -34.82 -6.89 -12.80
CA ASP A 847 -34.15 -5.61 -13.10
C ASP A 847 -35.20 -4.61 -13.63
N TYR A 848 -35.69 -3.73 -12.75
CA TYR A 848 -36.72 -2.75 -13.10
C TYR A 848 -36.21 -1.70 -14.11
N ARG A 849 -34.90 -1.47 -14.21
CA ARG A 849 -34.30 -0.55 -15.20
C ARG A 849 -34.53 -1.06 -16.62
N ARG A 850 -34.36 -2.37 -16.83
CA ARG A 850 -34.67 -3.07 -18.09
C ARG A 850 -36.17 -3.07 -18.41
N LEU A 851 -37.05 -3.17 -17.40
CA LEU A 851 -38.50 -3.08 -17.63
C LEU A 851 -38.97 -1.67 -18.03
N ILE A 852 -38.34 -0.63 -17.52
CA ILE A 852 -38.67 0.77 -17.86
C ILE A 852 -38.18 1.11 -19.28
N SER A 853 -36.99 0.63 -19.68
CA SER A 853 -36.48 0.88 -21.04
C SER A 853 -37.32 0.19 -22.12
N GLN A 854 -37.81 -1.03 -21.89
CA GLN A 854 -38.71 -1.74 -22.83
C GLN A 854 -40.04 -1.02 -23.10
N ARG A 855 -40.45 -0.06 -22.24
CA ARG A 855 -41.66 0.76 -22.42
C ARG A 855 -41.37 2.13 -23.06
N SER A 856 -40.10 2.46 -23.30
CA SER A 856 -39.64 3.76 -23.77
C SER A 856 -39.38 3.76 -25.28
N ILE A 857 -40.02 4.66 -26.02
CA ILE A 857 -39.93 4.75 -27.48
C ILE A 857 -39.47 6.17 -27.89
N ASN A 858 -38.63 6.27 -28.93
CA ASN A 858 -38.19 7.49 -29.64
C ASN A 858 -37.07 8.39 -29.06
N LEU A 859 -36.08 7.87 -28.31
CA LEU A 859 -34.74 8.49 -28.31
C LEU A 859 -33.65 7.45 -28.57
N VAL A 860 -32.63 7.83 -29.34
CA VAL A 860 -31.45 7.02 -29.64
C VAL A 860 -30.20 7.81 -29.26
N THR A 861 -29.76 7.62 -28.01
CA THR A 861 -28.54 8.21 -27.43
C THR A 861 -27.33 7.27 -27.54
N TYR A 862 -27.56 5.99 -27.88
CA TYR A 862 -26.56 4.95 -28.10
C TYR A 862 -26.56 4.48 -29.57
N PHE A 863 -25.45 4.68 -30.28
CA PHE A 863 -25.32 4.48 -31.72
C PHE A 863 -24.42 3.27 -32.04
N TYR A 864 -24.99 2.23 -32.65
CA TYR A 864 -24.28 1.00 -32.99
C TYR A 864 -24.82 0.36 -34.29
N PRO A 865 -24.08 -0.57 -34.91
CA PRO A 865 -22.64 -0.82 -34.72
C PRO A 865 -21.79 0.32 -35.30
N LEU A 866 -20.49 0.35 -34.99
CA LEU A 866 -19.55 1.35 -35.55
C LEU A 866 -19.45 1.20 -37.08
N ASN A 867 -20.22 2.03 -37.78
CA ASN A 867 -20.23 2.17 -39.23
C ASN A 867 -20.50 3.64 -39.59
N SER A 868 -20.25 4.01 -40.84
CA SER A 868 -20.36 5.39 -41.33
C SER A 868 -21.75 6.03 -41.15
N ILE A 869 -22.82 5.24 -41.03
CA ILE A 869 -24.17 5.74 -40.76
C ILE A 869 -24.36 6.04 -39.26
N ALA A 870 -23.90 5.16 -38.38
CA ALA A 870 -23.96 5.34 -36.93
C ALA A 870 -23.06 6.50 -36.47
N THR A 871 -21.80 6.55 -36.91
CA THR A 871 -20.86 7.64 -36.60
C THR A 871 -21.39 8.98 -37.10
N LYS A 872 -21.94 9.05 -38.32
CA LYS A 872 -22.54 10.30 -38.84
C LYS A 872 -23.78 10.75 -38.05
N LYS A 873 -24.57 9.82 -37.49
CA LYS A 873 -25.69 10.18 -36.59
C LYS A 873 -25.18 10.74 -35.25
N PHE A 874 -24.16 10.12 -34.67
CA PHE A 874 -23.52 10.59 -33.44
C PHE A 874 -22.95 12.01 -33.61
N GLU A 875 -22.17 12.26 -34.66
CA GLU A 875 -21.60 13.59 -34.95
C GLU A 875 -22.68 14.64 -35.29
N ASN A 876 -23.73 14.28 -36.02
CA ASN A 876 -24.87 15.20 -36.25
C ASN A 876 -25.50 15.68 -34.93
N VAL A 877 -25.61 14.81 -33.93
CA VAL A 877 -26.20 15.12 -32.60
C VAL A 877 -25.22 15.90 -31.72
N TRP A 878 -23.92 15.64 -31.82
CA TRP A 878 -22.88 16.49 -31.24
C TRP A 878 -22.98 17.92 -31.78
N ASP A 879 -22.93 18.08 -33.11
CA ASP A 879 -23.02 19.38 -33.77
C ASP A 879 -24.34 20.12 -33.42
N GLU A 880 -25.47 19.39 -33.32
CA GLU A 880 -26.76 19.99 -32.94
C GLU A 880 -26.76 20.48 -31.50
N THR A 881 -26.20 19.69 -30.57
CA THR A 881 -26.05 20.07 -29.17
C THR A 881 -25.18 21.32 -29.03
N VAL A 882 -24.04 21.35 -29.73
CA VAL A 882 -23.13 22.51 -29.74
C VAL A 882 -23.78 23.74 -30.36
N ARG A 883 -24.48 23.61 -31.51
CA ARG A 883 -25.22 24.72 -32.15
C ARG A 883 -26.26 25.33 -31.20
N ASN A 884 -27.02 24.49 -30.49
CA ASN A 884 -28.07 24.93 -29.58
C ASN A 884 -27.52 25.66 -28.33
N LEU A 885 -26.26 25.41 -27.94
CA LEU A 885 -25.57 26.09 -26.84
C LEU A 885 -24.85 27.38 -27.25
N GLY A 886 -24.73 27.66 -28.55
CA GLY A 886 -24.32 28.97 -29.08
C GLY A 886 -22.88 29.42 -28.77
N ARG A 887 -22.01 28.52 -28.28
CA ARG A 887 -20.59 28.81 -27.99
C ARG A 887 -19.65 27.95 -28.85
N PRO A 888 -18.44 28.44 -29.18
CA PRO A 888 -17.45 27.66 -29.91
C PRO A 888 -16.87 26.54 -29.03
N VAL A 889 -16.66 25.36 -29.63
CA VAL A 889 -15.95 24.24 -29.00
C VAL A 889 -14.50 24.65 -28.69
N ARG A 890 -13.98 24.20 -27.54
CA ARG A 890 -12.58 24.44 -27.11
C ARG A 890 -12.03 23.20 -26.41
N SER A 891 -10.70 23.06 -26.36
CA SER A 891 -10.07 22.25 -25.32
C SER A 891 -10.10 23.03 -24.00
N GLU A 892 -10.37 22.33 -22.91
CA GLU A 892 -10.49 22.89 -21.56
C GLU A 892 -9.69 22.03 -20.58
N THR A 893 -9.27 22.57 -19.43
CA THR A 893 -8.54 21.82 -18.41
C THR A 893 -9.22 21.97 -17.07
N ILE A 894 -9.77 20.88 -16.54
CA ILE A 894 -10.45 20.84 -15.25
C ILE A 894 -9.49 20.40 -14.14
N SER A 895 -9.67 20.98 -12.95
CA SER A 895 -8.96 20.59 -11.74
C SER A 895 -9.52 19.29 -11.18
N VAL A 896 -8.64 18.35 -10.85
CA VAL A 896 -8.95 17.07 -10.21
C VAL A 896 -8.44 17.09 -8.75
N MET A 897 -8.94 16.19 -7.91
CA MET A 897 -8.48 16.07 -6.52
C MET A 897 -6.95 15.88 -6.43
N PHE A 898 -6.40 16.29 -5.28
CA PHE A 898 -4.96 16.28 -4.97
C PHE A 898 -4.07 17.14 -5.90
N GLY A 899 -4.66 18.00 -6.73
CA GLY A 899 -3.92 18.95 -7.57
C GLY A 899 -3.50 18.41 -8.94
N ARG A 900 -4.02 17.24 -9.35
CA ARG A 900 -3.97 16.80 -10.75
C ARG A 900 -4.89 17.66 -11.61
N THR A 901 -4.71 17.60 -12.92
CA THR A 901 -5.58 18.23 -13.92
C THR A 901 -5.91 17.26 -15.04
N LEU A 902 -7.15 17.31 -15.54
CA LEU A 902 -7.59 16.55 -16.70
C LEU A 902 -7.90 17.52 -17.84
N GLU A 903 -7.36 17.25 -19.03
CA GLU A 903 -7.75 17.95 -20.25
C GLU A 903 -9.02 17.31 -20.84
N VAL A 904 -9.88 18.18 -21.38
CA VAL A 904 -11.14 17.86 -22.04
C VAL A 904 -11.00 18.31 -23.50
N PRO A 905 -10.75 17.41 -24.47
CA PRO A 905 -10.35 17.78 -25.83
C PRO A 905 -11.39 18.64 -26.59
N GLU A 906 -12.67 18.34 -26.39
CA GLU A 906 -13.79 19.07 -26.96
C GLU A 906 -14.82 19.36 -25.84
N SER A 907 -14.92 20.62 -25.39
CA SER A 907 -15.95 21.09 -24.45
C SER A 907 -16.78 22.25 -25.02
N CYS A 908 -18.05 22.34 -24.61
CA CYS A 908 -18.94 23.47 -24.85
C CYS A 908 -20.02 23.54 -23.75
N ASN A 909 -19.96 24.58 -22.91
CA ASN A 909 -20.97 24.97 -21.91
C ASN A 909 -21.67 23.78 -21.19
N GLY A 910 -20.95 23.06 -20.32
CA GLY A 910 -21.51 21.93 -19.57
C GLY A 910 -21.63 20.62 -20.35
N VAL A 911 -21.24 20.60 -21.63
CA VAL A 911 -21.09 19.39 -22.46
C VAL A 911 -19.62 19.12 -22.77
N ALA A 912 -19.21 17.85 -22.71
CA ALA A 912 -17.88 17.40 -23.11
C ALA A 912 -17.94 16.20 -24.06
N LYS A 913 -16.95 16.06 -24.95
CA LYS A 913 -16.76 14.93 -25.86
C LYS A 913 -15.35 14.35 -25.75
N PHE A 914 -15.29 13.02 -25.76
CA PHE A 914 -14.07 12.23 -25.67
C PHE A 914 -14.14 11.01 -26.60
N THR A 915 -12.98 10.44 -26.93
CA THR A 915 -12.93 9.06 -27.46
C THR A 915 -12.83 8.07 -26.30
N PHE A 916 -13.28 6.83 -26.51
CA PHE A 916 -13.10 5.74 -25.53
C PHE A 916 -11.63 5.57 -25.13
N GLU A 917 -10.71 5.65 -26.09
CA GLU A 917 -9.28 5.48 -25.83
C GLU A 917 -8.70 6.61 -24.95
N TYR A 918 -9.25 7.84 -25.03
CA TYR A 918 -8.84 8.94 -24.16
C TYR A 918 -9.23 8.70 -22.70
N LEU A 919 -10.46 8.23 -22.44
CA LEU A 919 -10.98 8.03 -21.07
C LEU A 919 -10.66 6.66 -20.46
N CYS A 920 -10.44 5.62 -21.26
CA CYS A 920 -10.25 4.24 -20.78
C CYS A 920 -8.90 3.62 -21.21
N GLY A 921 -8.27 4.13 -22.26
CA GLY A 921 -6.92 3.72 -22.67
C GLY A 921 -5.79 4.38 -21.87
N ARG A 922 -6.06 5.51 -21.20
CA ARG A 922 -5.10 6.23 -20.34
C ARG A 922 -5.20 5.80 -18.87
N PRO A 923 -4.15 6.01 -18.05
CA PRO A 923 -4.18 5.80 -16.60
C PRO A 923 -4.95 6.93 -15.89
N VAL A 924 -6.27 6.93 -16.05
CA VAL A 924 -7.23 7.77 -15.32
C VAL A 924 -8.17 6.88 -14.50
N GLY A 925 -8.81 7.43 -13.46
CA GLY A 925 -9.61 6.67 -12.49
C GLY A 925 -10.81 7.43 -11.93
N ALA A 926 -11.40 6.94 -10.83
CA ALA A 926 -12.63 7.47 -10.26
C ALA A 926 -12.57 8.98 -9.98
N ALA A 927 -11.51 9.49 -9.34
CA ALA A 927 -11.28 10.93 -9.18
C ALA A 927 -11.34 11.77 -10.48
N ASP A 928 -10.88 11.22 -11.62
CA ASP A 928 -10.96 11.90 -12.92
C ASP A 928 -12.39 11.90 -13.46
N TYR A 929 -13.10 10.77 -13.35
CA TYR A 929 -14.48 10.64 -13.81
C TYR A 929 -15.47 11.44 -12.96
N ILE A 930 -15.25 11.52 -11.64
CA ILE A 930 -15.99 12.40 -10.72
C ILE A 930 -15.76 13.87 -11.08
N ALA A 931 -14.53 14.25 -11.45
CA ALA A 931 -14.24 15.60 -11.93
C ALA A 931 -14.96 15.91 -13.24
N VAL A 932 -14.99 14.99 -14.22
CA VAL A 932 -15.78 15.14 -15.45
C VAL A 932 -17.27 15.27 -15.11
N ALA A 933 -17.82 14.36 -14.32
CA ALA A 933 -19.23 14.34 -13.95
C ALA A 933 -19.68 15.58 -13.15
N THR A 934 -18.80 16.17 -12.34
CA THR A 934 -19.08 17.40 -11.59
C THR A 934 -19.09 18.65 -12.52
N ASN A 935 -18.27 18.67 -13.57
CA ASN A 935 -18.11 19.84 -14.45
C ASN A 935 -18.96 19.78 -15.74
N TYR A 936 -19.44 18.59 -16.15
CA TYR A 936 -20.21 18.41 -17.39
C TYR A 936 -21.48 17.59 -17.15
N HIS A 937 -22.63 18.21 -17.38
CA HIS A 937 -23.94 17.57 -17.25
C HIS A 937 -24.26 16.61 -18.40
N THR A 938 -23.56 16.73 -19.53
CA THR A 938 -23.72 15.84 -20.69
C THR A 938 -22.35 15.41 -21.22
N VAL A 939 -22.16 14.12 -21.45
CA VAL A 939 -20.90 13.54 -21.94
C VAL A 939 -21.14 12.71 -23.20
N PHE A 940 -20.32 12.95 -24.21
CA PHE A 940 -20.25 12.18 -25.46
C PHE A 940 -18.99 11.30 -25.46
N ILE A 941 -19.15 10.02 -25.77
CA ILE A 941 -18.05 9.05 -25.86
C ILE A 941 -18.11 8.36 -27.23
N SER A 942 -17.06 8.53 -28.05
CA SER A 942 -16.97 7.86 -29.35
C SER A 942 -16.18 6.55 -29.29
N ASP A 943 -16.43 5.68 -30.29
CA ASP A 943 -15.56 4.56 -30.67
C ASP A 943 -15.36 3.49 -29.58
N ILE A 944 -16.41 3.23 -28.80
CA ILE A 944 -16.40 2.23 -27.73
C ILE A 944 -16.29 0.81 -28.36
N PRO A 945 -15.22 0.04 -28.08
CA PRO A 945 -15.03 -1.29 -28.63
C PRO A 945 -15.91 -2.34 -27.92
N MET A 946 -16.10 -3.50 -28.54
CA MET A 946 -16.56 -4.69 -27.83
C MET A 946 -15.50 -5.08 -26.79
N MET A 947 -15.93 -5.21 -25.53
CA MET A 947 -15.05 -5.47 -24.40
C MET A 947 -14.98 -6.96 -24.12
N SER A 948 -13.76 -7.46 -23.95
CA SER A 948 -13.47 -8.84 -23.61
C SER A 948 -12.37 -8.89 -22.57
N MET A 949 -12.08 -10.07 -22.02
CA MET A 949 -10.99 -10.26 -21.04
C MET A 949 -9.63 -9.74 -21.53
N ARG A 950 -9.40 -9.63 -22.86
CA ARG A 950 -8.17 -9.07 -23.44
C ARG A 950 -8.00 -7.54 -23.26
N ILE A 951 -9.05 -6.82 -22.85
CA ILE A 951 -9.01 -5.39 -22.52
C ILE A 951 -9.72 -5.10 -21.18
N ARG A 952 -9.59 -6.02 -20.22
CA ARG A 952 -10.21 -5.98 -18.87
C ARG A 952 -10.03 -4.63 -18.17
N ASP A 953 -8.84 -4.06 -18.27
CA ASP A 953 -8.41 -2.83 -17.62
C ASP A 953 -9.21 -1.63 -18.15
N LYS A 954 -9.36 -1.55 -19.48
CA LYS A 954 -10.19 -0.54 -20.15
C LYS A 954 -11.68 -0.75 -19.86
N ALA A 955 -12.11 -2.00 -19.74
CA ALA A 955 -13.48 -2.35 -19.40
C ALA A 955 -13.85 -2.00 -17.94
N ARG A 956 -12.92 -2.22 -16.99
CA ARG A 956 -13.02 -1.79 -15.58
C ARG A 956 -13.08 -0.26 -15.49
N ARG A 957 -12.17 0.45 -16.16
CA ARG A 957 -12.22 1.92 -16.31
C ARG A 957 -13.58 2.41 -16.83
N PHE A 958 -14.11 1.76 -17.86
CA PHE A 958 -15.43 2.10 -18.39
C PHE A 958 -16.59 1.80 -17.43
N ILE A 959 -16.56 0.70 -16.66
CA ILE A 959 -17.55 0.45 -15.59
C ILE A 959 -17.54 1.62 -14.58
N ILE A 960 -16.37 2.03 -14.11
CA ILE A 960 -16.24 3.11 -13.12
C ILE A 960 -16.75 4.43 -13.71
N LEU A 961 -16.42 4.74 -14.97
CA LEU A 961 -16.94 5.90 -15.69
C LEU A 961 -18.48 5.90 -15.79
N ILE A 962 -19.09 4.76 -16.14
CA ILE A 962 -20.55 4.62 -16.18
C ILE A 962 -21.17 4.77 -14.79
N ASP A 963 -20.55 4.20 -13.75
CA ASP A 963 -21.01 4.33 -12.37
C ASP A 963 -21.00 5.80 -11.92
N GLU A 964 -19.90 6.52 -12.12
CA GLU A 964 -19.79 7.91 -11.65
C GLU A 964 -20.67 8.88 -12.46
N LEU A 965 -20.76 8.73 -13.78
CA LEU A 965 -21.70 9.51 -14.60
C LEU A 965 -23.16 9.23 -14.22
N TYR A 966 -23.50 7.99 -13.87
CA TYR A 966 -24.84 7.65 -13.38
C TYR A 966 -25.12 8.28 -12.01
N ASN A 967 -24.16 8.19 -11.08
CA ASN A 967 -24.32 8.68 -9.71
C ASN A 967 -24.49 10.21 -9.63
N HIS A 968 -23.86 10.96 -10.54
CA HIS A 968 -24.00 12.42 -10.64
C HIS A 968 -25.23 12.85 -11.46
N HIS A 969 -25.97 11.90 -12.04
CA HIS A 969 -27.08 12.12 -12.98
C HIS A 969 -26.69 12.83 -14.28
N CYS A 970 -25.54 12.49 -14.87
CA CYS A 970 -25.12 13.03 -16.17
C CYS A 970 -25.89 12.36 -17.34
N CYS A 971 -26.20 13.13 -18.38
CA CYS A 971 -26.70 12.61 -19.66
C CYS A 971 -25.53 12.01 -20.47
N LEU A 972 -25.69 10.78 -20.98
CA LEU A 972 -24.63 10.08 -21.73
C LEU A 972 -25.06 9.77 -23.17
N TYR A 973 -24.16 10.06 -24.12
CA TYR A 973 -24.28 9.74 -25.55
C TYR A 973 -23.07 8.90 -25.99
N CYS A 974 -23.29 7.81 -26.73
CA CYS A 974 -22.24 6.83 -27.04
C CYS A 974 -22.28 6.36 -28.49
N SER A 975 -21.12 6.23 -29.16
CA SER A 975 -20.99 5.37 -30.35
C SER A 975 -20.18 4.11 -30.01
N ALA A 976 -20.69 2.94 -30.40
CA ALA A 976 -20.19 1.65 -29.91
C ALA A 976 -20.26 0.51 -30.94
N ALA A 977 -19.34 -0.45 -30.81
CA ALA A 977 -19.14 -1.53 -31.77
C ALA A 977 -20.32 -2.52 -31.85
N SER A 978 -21.06 -2.70 -30.76
CA SER A 978 -22.13 -3.70 -30.59
C SER A 978 -23.35 -3.13 -29.87
N SER A 979 -24.41 -3.95 -29.73
CA SER A 979 -25.50 -3.65 -28.80
C SER A 979 -25.01 -3.57 -27.35
N ILE A 980 -25.80 -2.98 -26.46
CA ILE A 980 -25.47 -2.80 -25.03
C ILE A 980 -25.33 -4.14 -24.30
N ASP A 981 -26.17 -5.12 -24.61
CA ASP A 981 -26.11 -6.46 -24.00
C ASP A 981 -24.93 -7.30 -24.50
N GLU A 982 -24.42 -7.03 -25.71
CA GLU A 982 -23.24 -7.71 -26.28
C GLU A 982 -21.92 -6.96 -26.04
N LEU A 983 -21.96 -5.79 -25.39
CA LEU A 983 -20.80 -4.90 -25.20
C LEU A 983 -19.70 -5.52 -24.34
N PHE A 984 -20.05 -6.47 -23.46
CA PHE A 984 -19.12 -7.21 -22.61
C PHE A 984 -19.22 -8.71 -22.88
N GLN A 985 -18.21 -9.29 -23.53
CA GLN A 985 -18.16 -10.70 -23.89
C GLN A 985 -17.18 -11.48 -23.00
N GLY A 986 -17.70 -12.47 -22.27
CA GLY A 986 -16.92 -13.36 -21.42
C GLY A 986 -16.75 -14.76 -22.02
N THR A 987 -15.52 -15.27 -22.01
CA THR A 987 -15.15 -16.64 -22.35
C THR A 987 -14.20 -17.16 -21.27
N GLU A 988 -14.39 -18.39 -20.81
CA GLU A 988 -13.81 -18.87 -19.53
C GLU A 988 -12.29 -19.18 -19.55
N GLU A 989 -11.63 -19.12 -20.71
CA GLU A 989 -10.21 -19.41 -20.84
C GLU A 989 -9.33 -18.14 -20.93
N GLY A 990 -8.63 -17.82 -19.83
CA GLY A 990 -7.60 -16.80 -19.81
C GLY A 990 -7.23 -16.29 -18.41
N THR A 991 -6.15 -16.79 -17.83
CA THR A 991 -5.54 -16.20 -16.62
C THR A 991 -4.91 -14.85 -16.97
N LEU A 992 -5.44 -13.77 -16.40
CA LEU A 992 -5.09 -12.40 -16.79
C LEU A 992 -4.96 -11.50 -15.54
N PHE A 993 -3.76 -10.96 -15.30
CA PHE A 993 -3.52 -10.01 -14.21
C PHE A 993 -3.58 -8.57 -14.73
N ASP A 994 -4.55 -7.82 -14.21
CA ASP A 994 -4.68 -6.37 -14.33
C ASP A 994 -4.59 -5.78 -12.91
N LEU A 995 -3.66 -4.84 -12.73
CA LEU A 995 -3.33 -4.19 -11.48
C LEU A 995 -3.38 -2.64 -11.61
N GLU A 996 -3.93 -2.11 -12.70
CA GLU A 996 -4.00 -0.66 -12.96
C GLU A 996 -5.31 0.00 -12.50
N SER A 997 -6.39 -0.77 -12.27
CA SER A 997 -7.62 -0.22 -11.69
C SER A 997 -7.42 0.16 -10.22
N PHE A 998 -7.65 1.44 -9.89
CA PHE A 998 -7.59 2.08 -8.56
C PHE A 998 -6.21 2.44 -7.95
N GLN A 999 -5.07 2.20 -8.61
CA GLN A 999 -3.78 2.72 -8.08
C GLN A 999 -3.66 4.27 -8.12
N PHE A 1000 -4.45 4.95 -8.96
CA PHE A 1000 -4.38 6.41 -9.15
C PHE A 1000 -5.30 7.25 -8.24
N GLU A 1001 -5.33 6.93 -6.94
CA GLU A 1001 -5.78 7.87 -5.92
C GLU A 1001 -4.75 7.99 -4.78
N THR A 1002 -4.32 9.24 -4.54
CA THR A 1002 -3.26 9.71 -3.63
C THR A 1002 -1.82 9.31 -4.00
N GLU A 1003 -1.15 10.11 -4.84
CA GLU A 1003 0.30 10.09 -4.99
C GLU A 1003 1.02 10.64 -3.73
N ALA A 1004 2.28 10.21 -3.54
CA ALA A 1004 3.31 10.74 -2.63
C ALA A 1004 2.93 11.00 -1.14
N GLU A 1005 2.09 11.99 -0.82
CA GLU A 1005 1.70 12.30 0.56
C GLU A 1005 0.80 11.20 1.16
N GLY A 1006 -0.02 10.54 0.35
CA GLY A 1006 -1.01 9.56 0.82
C GLY A 1006 -0.45 8.18 1.12
N SER A 1007 0.62 7.76 0.43
CA SER A 1007 1.20 6.42 0.60
C SER A 1007 1.71 6.17 2.03
N LYS A 1008 2.20 7.22 2.70
CA LYS A 1008 2.64 7.16 4.10
C LYS A 1008 1.44 7.16 5.05
N LEU A 1009 0.48 8.04 4.81
CA LEU A 1009 -0.75 8.15 5.61
C LEU A 1009 -1.58 6.86 5.62
N ARG A 1010 -1.74 6.19 4.46
CA ARG A 1010 -2.37 4.86 4.39
C ARG A 1010 -1.57 3.82 5.17
N ARG A 1011 -0.23 3.87 5.16
CA ARG A 1011 0.64 2.99 5.99
C ARG A 1011 0.48 3.28 7.49
N ASP A 1012 0.48 4.53 7.91
CA ASP A 1012 0.30 4.95 9.30
C ASP A 1012 -1.06 4.43 9.83
N VAL A 1013 -2.13 4.55 9.02
CA VAL A 1013 -3.48 4.04 9.31
C VAL A 1013 -3.59 2.50 9.31
N LEU A 1014 -2.89 1.81 8.40
CA LEU A 1014 -2.83 0.34 8.42
C LEU A 1014 -2.09 -0.18 9.67
N ALA A 1015 -1.05 0.53 10.12
CA ALA A 1015 -0.33 0.20 11.35
C ALA A 1015 -1.20 0.37 12.62
N GLU A 1016 -2.10 1.37 12.66
CA GLU A 1016 -3.07 1.53 13.75
C GLU A 1016 -3.99 0.30 13.95
N GLY A 1017 -4.21 -0.49 12.90
CA GLY A 1017 -5.01 -1.72 12.96
C GLY A 1017 -4.38 -2.88 13.73
N ASN A 1018 -3.21 -2.68 14.35
CA ASN A 1018 -2.35 -3.73 14.92
C ASN A 1018 -1.90 -4.78 13.88
N ILE A 1019 -1.77 -4.36 12.61
CA ILE A 1019 -1.46 -5.24 11.48
C ILE A 1019 0.02 -5.63 11.51
N GLY A 1020 0.31 -6.80 12.08
CA GLY A 1020 1.39 -7.63 11.59
C GLY A 1020 1.01 -8.20 10.22
N SER A 1021 1.94 -8.28 9.28
CA SER A 1021 1.71 -8.68 7.89
C SER A 1021 1.52 -10.19 7.69
N GLY A 1022 0.65 -10.81 8.48
CA GLY A 1022 0.12 -12.15 8.27
C GLY A 1022 -1.26 -12.09 7.64
N GLY A 1023 -1.41 -12.55 6.40
CA GLY A 1023 -2.69 -12.49 5.69
C GLY A 1023 -2.59 -12.73 4.18
N ALA A 1024 -2.44 -13.99 3.79
CA ALA A 1024 -2.46 -14.45 2.41
C ALA A 1024 -3.09 -15.87 2.35
N PRO A 1025 -3.65 -16.33 1.21
CA PRO A 1025 -4.29 -15.55 0.16
C PRO A 1025 -5.64 -16.18 -0.28
N ALA A 1026 -6.67 -16.12 0.57
CA ALA A 1026 -7.96 -16.77 0.29
C ALA A 1026 -8.68 -16.21 -0.96
N GLY A 1027 -8.74 -14.89 -1.10
CA GLY A 1027 -9.49 -14.21 -2.16
C GLY A 1027 -8.98 -14.36 -3.58
N ILE A 1028 -7.77 -14.88 -3.80
CA ILE A 1028 -7.28 -15.12 -5.17
C ILE A 1028 -8.18 -16.14 -5.88
N ILE A 1029 -8.78 -17.09 -5.16
CA ILE A 1029 -9.73 -18.08 -5.72
C ILE A 1029 -11.03 -17.42 -6.22
N SER A 1030 -11.46 -16.31 -5.59
CA SER A 1030 -12.61 -15.50 -6.01
C SER A 1030 -12.29 -14.73 -7.30
N MET A 1031 -11.19 -13.96 -7.30
CA MET A 1031 -10.75 -13.16 -8.46
C MET A 1031 -10.34 -13.98 -9.68
N LEU A 1032 -9.93 -15.25 -9.50
CA LEU A 1032 -9.69 -16.20 -10.59
C LEU A 1032 -10.98 -16.70 -11.29
N SER A 1033 -12.16 -16.48 -10.70
CA SER A 1033 -13.42 -17.03 -11.22
C SER A 1033 -14.19 -16.10 -12.17
N GLY A 1034 -13.75 -14.85 -12.35
CA GLY A 1034 -14.40 -13.84 -13.21
C GLY A 1034 -15.84 -13.44 -12.78
N LYS A 1035 -16.34 -13.94 -11.64
CA LYS A 1035 -17.70 -13.70 -11.16
C LYS A 1035 -17.93 -12.26 -10.71
N GLU A 1036 -16.90 -11.61 -10.18
CA GLU A 1036 -16.96 -10.20 -9.78
C GLU A 1036 -17.04 -9.28 -11.00
N GLU A 1037 -16.19 -9.49 -12.01
CA GLU A 1037 -16.30 -8.83 -13.32
C GLU A 1037 -17.68 -9.04 -13.94
N MET A 1038 -18.17 -10.29 -13.99
CA MET A 1038 -19.50 -10.61 -14.53
C MET A 1038 -20.63 -9.87 -13.78
N PHE A 1039 -20.50 -9.69 -12.46
CA PHE A 1039 -21.44 -8.89 -11.69
C PHE A 1039 -21.33 -7.39 -12.00
N ALA A 1040 -20.10 -6.87 -12.07
CA ALA A 1040 -19.82 -5.48 -12.40
C ALA A 1040 -20.30 -5.10 -13.82
N PHE A 1041 -20.08 -5.97 -14.82
CA PHE A 1041 -20.59 -5.82 -16.18
C PHE A 1041 -22.12 -5.79 -16.19
N ARG A 1042 -22.82 -6.74 -15.52
CA ARG A 1042 -24.28 -6.75 -15.43
C ARG A 1042 -24.84 -5.45 -14.83
N ARG A 1043 -24.17 -4.90 -13.81
CA ARG A 1043 -24.51 -3.63 -13.16
C ARG A 1043 -24.29 -2.42 -14.08
N ALA A 1044 -23.16 -2.35 -14.78
CA ALA A 1044 -22.85 -1.29 -15.74
C ALA A 1044 -23.81 -1.32 -16.94
N VAL A 1045 -24.10 -2.50 -17.50
CA VAL A 1045 -25.10 -2.71 -18.57
C VAL A 1045 -26.48 -2.24 -18.10
N SER A 1046 -26.91 -2.61 -16.89
CA SER A 1046 -28.18 -2.19 -16.30
C SER A 1046 -28.28 -0.66 -16.14
N ARG A 1047 -27.22 0.00 -15.64
CA ARG A 1047 -27.13 1.48 -15.60
C ARG A 1047 -27.17 2.09 -17.01
N LEU A 1048 -26.36 1.59 -17.93
CA LEU A 1048 -26.24 2.12 -19.29
C LEU A 1048 -27.59 2.04 -20.04
N ILE A 1049 -28.33 0.95 -19.89
CA ILE A 1049 -29.71 0.79 -20.43
C ILE A 1049 -30.65 1.86 -19.86
N GLU A 1050 -30.61 2.12 -18.54
CA GLU A 1050 -31.44 3.16 -17.92
C GLU A 1050 -31.10 4.56 -18.45
N MET A 1051 -29.81 4.86 -18.62
CA MET A 1051 -29.32 6.14 -19.13
C MET A 1051 -29.79 6.48 -20.55
N GLN A 1052 -30.20 5.47 -21.35
CA GLN A 1052 -30.77 5.69 -22.68
C GLN A 1052 -32.29 5.99 -22.65
N THR A 1053 -32.93 5.93 -21.48
CA THR A 1053 -34.38 6.19 -21.37
C THR A 1053 -34.70 7.69 -21.31
N PRO A 1054 -35.80 8.15 -21.93
CA PRO A 1054 -36.26 9.54 -21.80
C PRO A 1054 -36.51 9.94 -20.33
N PHE A 1055 -37.01 8.99 -19.51
CA PHE A 1055 -37.27 9.21 -18.09
C PHE A 1055 -35.99 9.53 -17.30
N TYR A 1056 -34.90 8.79 -17.53
CA TYR A 1056 -33.60 9.12 -16.93
C TYR A 1056 -33.08 10.47 -17.42
N GLN A 1057 -33.18 10.75 -18.73
CA GLN A 1057 -32.70 12.01 -19.32
C GLN A 1057 -33.48 13.24 -18.81
N GLU A 1058 -34.77 13.09 -18.47
CA GLU A 1058 -35.59 14.12 -17.82
C GLU A 1058 -35.24 14.26 -16.32
N GLY A 1059 -35.04 13.14 -15.62
CA GLY A 1059 -34.54 13.12 -14.24
C GLY A 1059 -33.17 13.79 -14.10
N ALA A 1060 -32.25 13.51 -15.03
CA ALA A 1060 -30.91 14.13 -15.08
C ALA A 1060 -30.97 15.66 -15.07
N ARG A 1061 -31.86 16.25 -15.88
CA ARG A 1061 -32.11 17.70 -15.91
C ARG A 1061 -32.65 18.23 -14.58
N LEU A 1062 -33.50 17.46 -13.91
CA LEU A 1062 -34.08 17.84 -12.62
C LEU A 1062 -33.11 17.72 -11.45
N TYR A 1063 -32.14 16.78 -11.47
CA TYR A 1063 -31.26 16.49 -10.32
C TYR A 1063 -29.82 17.01 -10.46
N HIS A 1064 -29.24 17.07 -11.66
CA HIS A 1064 -27.87 17.52 -11.85
C HIS A 1064 -27.71 19.03 -11.53
N PRO A 1065 -26.72 19.45 -10.72
CA PRO A 1065 -26.61 20.86 -10.27
C PRO A 1065 -26.51 21.88 -11.41
N LEU A 1066 -25.71 21.58 -12.45
CA LEU A 1066 -25.45 22.52 -13.55
C LEU A 1066 -26.69 22.86 -14.39
N PHE A 1067 -27.57 21.90 -14.69
CA PHE A 1067 -28.81 22.17 -15.44
C PHE A 1067 -29.68 23.20 -14.71
N ARG A 1068 -29.84 23.05 -13.39
CA ARG A 1068 -30.56 24.04 -12.56
C ARG A 1068 -29.93 25.44 -12.60
N THR A 1069 -28.60 25.55 -12.67
CA THR A 1069 -27.96 26.86 -12.78
C THR A 1069 -28.15 27.52 -14.14
N ASP A 1070 -28.24 26.76 -15.23
CA ASP A 1070 -28.46 27.34 -16.57
C ASP A 1070 -29.94 27.66 -16.81
N ASP A 1071 -30.88 26.86 -16.30
CA ASP A 1071 -32.30 27.22 -16.24
C ASP A 1071 -32.51 28.52 -15.43
N MET A 1072 -31.84 28.67 -14.28
CA MET A 1072 -31.90 29.91 -13.49
C MET A 1072 -31.25 31.11 -14.21
N LYS A 1073 -30.18 30.91 -15.01
CA LYS A 1073 -29.61 31.99 -15.84
C LYS A 1073 -30.57 32.41 -16.95
N GLN A 1074 -31.20 31.46 -17.65
CA GLN A 1074 -32.21 31.78 -18.67
C GLN A 1074 -33.43 32.50 -18.05
N ALA A 1075 -33.87 32.07 -16.86
CA ALA A 1075 -34.98 32.71 -16.14
C ALA A 1075 -34.65 34.09 -15.56
N THR A 1076 -33.38 34.48 -15.44
CA THR A 1076 -32.96 35.77 -14.85
C THR A 1076 -32.34 36.76 -15.84
N GLY A 1077 -32.05 36.34 -17.08
CA GLY A 1077 -31.71 37.24 -18.20
C GLY A 1077 -30.40 38.03 -18.07
N LEU A 1078 -29.55 37.70 -17.09
CA LEU A 1078 -28.31 38.43 -16.80
C LEU A 1078 -27.11 37.85 -17.54
N ALA A 1079 -26.85 38.35 -18.74
CA ALA A 1079 -25.64 38.05 -19.50
C ALA A 1079 -24.44 38.86 -18.96
N THR A 1080 -23.55 38.21 -18.22
CA THR A 1080 -22.25 38.78 -17.84
C THR A 1080 -21.20 38.57 -18.93
N THR A 1081 -20.71 39.67 -19.50
CA THR A 1081 -19.54 39.71 -20.39
C THR A 1081 -18.23 39.54 -19.64
N VAL A 1082 -17.44 38.55 -20.03
CA VAL A 1082 -15.97 38.50 -19.96
C VAL A 1082 -15.47 37.85 -21.25
#